data_AF-A0A6A4PV35-F1
#
_entry.id   AF-A0A6A4PV35-F1
#
_cell.length_a   1.000
_cell.length_b   1.000
_cell.length_c   1.000
_cell.angle_alpha   90.00
_cell.angle_beta   90.00
_cell.angle_gamma   90.00
#
_symmetry.space_group_name_H-M   'P 1'
#
loop_
_entity.id
_entity.type
_entity.pdbx_description
1 polymer ?
#
loop_
_entity_poly.entity_id
_entity_poly.type
_entity_poly.pdbx_seq_one_letter_code
_entity_poly.pdbx_strand_id
1 'polypeptide(L)'
;MLCKFHLKKQFYFPPTHYSFDPQCFTHSSHKPFPLIPQSRLRVYVPVPDETHFKDPDTVHLFCSKALKVSAKKAFLPEGKQLHAHLIKLGFCHVLSLQNQILSVYLKCKETGDAKKLFEKLPGRNVVSWNIVIRGIVGCGNENGTNPQLGFSYFRGMLLEKVVPDGTTFNALFCVCAMFHDINMGIQLHCLIVKLGFDMDCFVRNALIGLYGKCGSVEEAKRVFNGVLCKDFVLWNVMISCYALNCLPEDAFGTFNSMRLDGANGDEFTLSSLLSICDSLEYYDFGKQAHSLALRQSFDSYVSVASALINMYAKNENIVDAHNVFVKMAIRNVVAWNTIIVGCGNHGYGNDVMKLLREMLSEGFLPDEVTISSTLSSCAHACAITETLQTHALAVKLSFQEFLSVSNSLISAYSKCGSIASAFMCFKLTSEADVITWTSLINAYAFHGLAKEAIEMFEKMLSSGKMPDRVSFLGVLSACAHCGLVTMGLHYFKLMTNVYQIVPDSEHYTCLVDLLGRYGLIDEAFEFLTSMPMEAEPNTLGAFIGSCKLHANIGLAKCAAEKLFIKEPEKIVNYAVMSNIYASHKHWHDVEKVRKMIGDKREAKVPGFSWIEIANEVYSFVSSDKNSHPKALEMYATLKMLLRSMKEEML
;
A
#
# COMPACT_ATOMS: atom_id res chain seq x y z
N MET A 1 -38.18 26.30 -2.82
CA MET A 1 -38.39 25.02 -3.53
C MET A 1 -37.67 23.95 -2.70
N LEU A 2 -38.38 23.20 -1.84
CA LEU A 2 -39.04 21.90 -2.12
C LEU A 2 -37.97 20.86 -2.54
N CYS A 3 -37.70 19.72 -1.89
CA CYS A 3 -38.49 18.87 -1.00
C CYS A 3 -37.58 18.02 -0.08
N LYS A 4 -38.13 17.64 1.09
CA LYS A 4 -37.66 16.60 2.02
C LYS A 4 -37.82 15.21 1.40
N PHE A 5 -36.93 14.28 1.75
CA PHE A 5 -37.30 12.88 2.03
C PHE A 5 -36.45 12.34 3.20
N HIS A 6 -37.13 11.93 4.27
CA HIS A 6 -36.61 11.15 5.39
C HIS A 6 -36.86 9.67 5.10
N LEU A 7 -35.91 8.80 5.44
CA LEU A 7 -36.18 7.42 5.83
C LEU A 7 -35.15 6.97 6.88
N LYS A 8 -35.62 6.87 8.13
CA LYS A 8 -34.98 6.12 9.22
C LYS A 8 -35.17 4.62 8.95
N LYS A 9 -34.11 3.83 9.11
CA LYS A 9 -34.22 2.40 9.50
C LYS A 9 -33.25 2.13 10.65
N GLN A 10 -33.82 1.85 11.83
CA GLN A 10 -33.15 1.24 12.97
C GLN A 10 -33.01 -0.26 12.69
N PHE A 11 -31.85 -0.84 12.97
CA PHE A 11 -31.70 -2.28 13.23
C PHE A 11 -31.58 -2.48 14.74
N TYR A 12 -32.51 -3.25 15.29
CA TYR A 12 -32.50 -3.77 16.66
C TYR A 12 -32.07 -5.24 16.59
N PHE A 13 -31.17 -5.67 17.48
CA PHE A 13 -30.92 -7.08 17.77
C PHE A 13 -31.87 -7.57 18.88
N PRO A 14 -32.33 -8.84 18.86
CA PRO A 14 -33.37 -9.35 19.75
C PRO A 14 -32.83 -9.69 21.15
N PRO A 15 -33.67 -9.59 22.21
CA PRO A 15 -33.36 -10.11 23.54
C PRO A 15 -33.80 -11.58 23.69
N THR A 16 -32.98 -12.39 24.35
CA THR A 16 -33.33 -13.74 24.81
C THR A 16 -34.32 -13.68 25.97
N HIS A 17 -35.37 -14.50 25.86
CA HIS A 17 -36.43 -14.79 26.81
C HIS A 17 -36.00 -14.85 28.28
N TYR A 18 -36.74 -14.18 29.16
CA TYR A 18 -37.50 -14.87 30.22
C TYR A 18 -38.76 -14.06 30.56
N SER A 19 -39.84 -14.80 30.71
CA SER A 19 -41.25 -14.48 30.86
C SER A 19 -41.63 -13.44 31.91
N PHE A 20 -42.64 -12.60 31.62
CA PHE A 20 -43.95 -12.65 32.30
C PHE A 20 -44.98 -11.82 31.50
N ASP A 21 -46.13 -12.45 31.28
CA ASP A 21 -47.32 -11.98 30.57
C ASP A 21 -48.26 -11.22 31.56
N PRO A 22 -49.40 -10.65 31.15
CA PRO A 22 -49.58 -9.29 30.63
C PRO A 22 -50.66 -8.53 31.45
N GLN A 23 -51.31 -7.53 30.83
CA GLN A 23 -52.51 -6.78 31.23
C GLN A 23 -52.21 -5.38 31.79
N CYS A 24 -52.81 -4.27 31.36
CA CYS A 24 -53.91 -4.02 30.41
C CYS A 24 -54.19 -2.51 30.39
N PHE A 25 -54.82 -2.02 29.30
CA PHE A 25 -55.69 -0.81 29.23
C PHE A 25 -55.03 0.58 29.46
N THR A 26 -55.26 1.68 28.72
CA THR A 26 -55.95 2.04 27.46
C THR A 26 -55.76 3.55 27.19
N HIS A 27 -55.95 3.98 25.93
CA HIS A 27 -56.56 5.23 25.44
C HIS A 27 -56.18 6.59 26.09
N SER A 28 -55.47 7.49 25.40
CA SER A 28 -55.89 8.41 24.31
C SER A 28 -56.74 9.61 24.76
N SER A 29 -56.25 10.85 24.55
CA SER A 29 -56.88 11.87 23.67
C SER A 29 -56.35 13.30 23.89
N HIS A 30 -55.91 13.95 22.80
CA HIS A 30 -56.17 15.34 22.33
C HIS A 30 -56.43 16.46 23.39
N LYS A 31 -55.74 17.62 23.40
CA LYS A 31 -55.73 18.75 22.42
C LYS A 31 -54.87 19.95 23.00
N PRO A 32 -54.72 21.14 22.38
CA PRO A 32 -53.43 21.81 22.10
C PRO A 32 -53.06 23.05 22.97
N PHE A 33 -51.82 23.52 22.76
CA PHE A 33 -51.05 24.66 23.33
C PHE A 33 -51.79 25.94 23.77
N PRO A 34 -51.24 26.67 24.78
CA PRO A 34 -50.51 27.91 24.45
C PRO A 34 -49.18 28.13 25.21
N LEU A 35 -48.40 29.09 24.69
CA LEU A 35 -47.02 29.48 25.01
C LEU A 35 -46.73 29.83 26.48
N ILE A 36 -45.48 29.58 26.96
CA ILE A 36 -44.65 30.42 27.88
C ILE A 36 -43.26 29.75 28.15
N PRO A 37 -42.21 30.50 28.55
CA PRO A 37 -40.82 30.33 28.11
C PRO A 37 -39.88 29.47 28.98
N GLN A 38 -38.67 29.28 28.42
CA GLN A 38 -37.45 28.73 29.00
C GLN A 38 -37.30 28.92 30.52
N SER A 39 -37.44 27.84 31.27
CA SER A 39 -36.50 27.41 32.32
C SER A 39 -37.09 26.22 33.08
N ARG A 40 -36.20 25.28 33.45
CA ARG A 40 -36.44 24.08 34.28
C ARG A 40 -37.08 22.88 33.57
N LEU A 41 -36.22 21.90 33.28
CA LEU A 41 -36.49 20.48 33.53
C LEU A 41 -35.13 19.77 33.64
N ARG A 42 -34.50 19.87 34.82
CA ARG A 42 -33.60 18.81 35.29
C ARG A 42 -34.52 17.61 35.54
N VAL A 43 -34.59 16.69 34.59
CA VAL A 43 -35.12 15.36 34.86
C VAL A 43 -34.09 14.67 35.72
N TYR A 44 -34.43 14.55 37.00
CA TYR A 44 -33.71 13.77 37.99
C TYR A 44 -33.86 12.29 37.58
N VAL A 45 -32.83 11.72 36.99
CA VAL A 45 -32.72 10.26 36.86
C VAL A 45 -32.30 9.76 38.25
N PRO A 46 -33.07 8.89 38.92
CA PRO A 46 -32.64 8.31 40.17
C PRO A 46 -31.44 7.43 39.87
N VAL A 47 -30.27 7.86 40.34
CA VAL A 47 -29.08 7.02 40.40
C VAL A 47 -29.36 5.95 41.47
N PRO A 48 -29.17 4.66 41.20
CA PRO A 48 -29.35 3.63 42.21
C PRO A 48 -28.38 3.89 43.38
N ASP A 49 -28.90 3.98 44.60
CA ASP A 49 -28.15 4.26 45.85
C ASP A 49 -27.24 3.11 46.32
N GLU A 50 -26.88 2.16 45.45
CA GLU A 50 -26.09 0.97 45.81
C GLU A 50 -24.85 0.73 44.94
N THR A 51 -24.04 1.78 44.72
CA THR A 51 -22.60 1.59 44.44
C THR A 51 -21.76 2.32 45.48
N HIS A 52 -22.13 2.19 46.76
CA HIS A 52 -21.22 2.51 47.84
C HIS A 52 -20.20 1.37 47.97
N PHE A 53 -19.12 1.45 47.19
CA PHE A 53 -17.88 0.81 47.59
C PHE A 53 -17.49 1.39 48.95
N LYS A 54 -17.80 0.66 50.04
CA LYS A 54 -17.53 1.10 51.43
C LYS A 54 -16.03 1.14 51.75
N ASP A 55 -15.21 0.57 50.88
CA ASP A 55 -13.78 0.46 51.02
C ASP A 55 -13.02 1.34 49.99
N PRO A 56 -12.27 2.36 50.43
CA PRO A 56 -11.44 3.21 49.57
C PRO A 56 -10.46 2.45 48.67
N ASP A 57 -9.94 1.29 49.10
CA ASP A 57 -8.96 0.52 48.35
C ASP A 57 -9.60 -0.18 47.13
N THR A 58 -10.81 -0.70 47.30
CA THR A 58 -11.60 -1.29 46.22
C THR A 58 -11.94 -0.24 45.14
N VAL A 59 -12.27 0.99 45.54
CA VAL A 59 -12.51 2.10 44.60
C VAL A 59 -11.25 2.48 43.83
N HIS A 60 -10.13 2.62 44.54
CA HIS A 60 -8.85 2.92 43.92
C HIS A 60 -8.46 1.86 42.88
N LEU A 61 -8.63 0.57 43.21
CA LEU A 61 -8.33 -0.53 42.31
C LEU A 61 -9.24 -0.54 41.06
N PHE A 62 -10.54 -0.32 41.26
CA PHE A 62 -11.50 -0.22 40.15
C PHE A 62 -11.14 0.92 39.21
N CYS A 63 -10.98 2.13 39.74
CA CYS A 63 -10.60 3.31 38.97
C CYS A 63 -9.27 3.11 38.25
N SER A 64 -8.28 2.50 38.91
CA SER A 64 -7.00 2.23 38.27
C SER A 64 -7.10 1.27 37.09
N LYS A 65 -7.88 0.18 37.22
CA LYS A 65 -8.13 -0.75 36.12
C LYS A 65 -8.90 -0.09 34.99
N ALA A 66 -9.95 0.67 35.31
CA ALA A 66 -10.79 1.37 34.34
C ALA A 66 -9.99 2.42 33.53
N LEU A 67 -9.14 3.21 34.20
CA LEU A 67 -8.25 4.17 33.55
C LEU A 67 -7.24 3.48 32.62
N LYS A 68 -6.65 2.36 33.03
CA LYS A 68 -5.75 1.58 32.14
C LYS A 68 -6.47 1.08 30.88
N VAL A 69 -7.71 0.61 31.01
CA VAL A 69 -8.52 0.17 29.87
C VAL A 69 -8.87 1.35 28.95
N SER A 70 -9.35 2.45 29.51
CA SER A 70 -9.65 3.68 28.76
C SER A 70 -8.42 4.19 28.00
N ALA A 71 -7.25 4.22 28.65
CA ALA A 71 -5.99 4.59 28.02
C ALA A 71 -5.59 3.64 26.89
N LYS A 72 -5.81 2.33 27.04
CA LYS A 72 -5.47 1.32 26.02
C LYS A 72 -6.40 1.38 24.81
N LYS A 73 -7.66 1.76 25.01
CA LYS A 73 -8.68 1.84 23.95
C LYS A 73 -8.91 3.26 23.40
N ALA A 74 -8.19 4.26 23.92
CA ALA A 74 -8.34 5.68 23.58
C ALA A 74 -9.77 6.21 23.79
N PHE A 75 -10.43 5.77 24.87
CA PHE A 75 -11.80 6.17 25.22
C PHE A 75 -11.81 7.46 26.03
N LEU A 76 -11.78 8.60 25.34
CA LEU A 76 -11.73 9.93 25.93
C LEU A 76 -12.98 10.29 26.77
N PRO A 77 -14.23 10.05 26.33
CA PRO A 77 -15.42 10.40 27.10
C PRO A 77 -15.48 9.69 28.47
N GLU A 78 -15.24 8.37 28.46
CA GLU A 78 -15.19 7.53 29.65
C GLU A 78 -14.00 7.92 30.54
N GLY A 79 -12.87 8.29 29.94
CA GLY A 79 -11.73 8.86 30.65
C GLY A 79 -12.05 10.15 31.39
N LYS A 80 -12.77 11.09 30.75
CA LYS A 80 -13.23 12.34 31.38
C LYS A 80 -14.25 12.07 32.51
N GLN A 81 -15.13 11.09 32.34
CA GLN A 81 -16.07 10.67 33.40
C GLN A 81 -15.33 10.09 34.62
N LEU A 82 -14.36 9.20 34.42
CA LEU A 82 -13.54 8.64 35.48
C LEU A 82 -12.74 9.72 36.22
N HIS A 83 -12.18 10.69 35.48
CA HIS A 83 -11.49 11.82 36.10
C HIS A 83 -12.43 12.67 36.99
N ALA A 84 -13.63 13.02 36.50
CA ALA A 84 -14.62 13.74 37.30
C ALA A 84 -15.07 12.96 38.54
N HIS A 85 -15.22 11.64 38.42
CA HIS A 85 -15.57 10.77 39.52
C HIS A 85 -14.49 10.74 40.61
N LEU A 86 -13.21 10.65 40.20
CA LEU A 86 -12.07 10.70 41.12
C LEU A 86 -11.98 12.03 41.88
N ILE A 87 -12.32 13.15 41.23
CA ILE A 87 -12.42 14.46 41.89
C ILE A 87 -13.54 14.45 42.94
N LYS A 88 -14.73 13.96 42.58
CA LYS A 88 -15.90 13.90 43.49
C LYS A 88 -15.62 13.05 44.75
N LEU A 89 -14.81 12.00 44.60
CA LEU A 89 -14.44 11.09 45.68
C LEU A 89 -13.21 11.54 46.50
N GLY A 90 -12.60 12.69 46.17
CA GLY A 90 -11.46 13.22 46.92
C GLY A 90 -10.11 12.56 46.60
N PHE A 91 -10.02 11.75 45.53
CA PHE A 91 -8.77 11.10 45.12
C PHE A 91 -7.86 11.99 44.24
N CYS A 92 -8.08 13.30 44.24
CA CYS A 92 -7.28 14.26 43.46
C CYS A 92 -5.81 14.35 43.92
N HIS A 93 -5.52 13.97 45.17
CA HIS A 93 -4.17 14.00 45.73
C HIS A 93 -3.36 12.71 45.47
N VAL A 94 -3.99 11.65 44.97
CA VAL A 94 -3.32 10.36 44.74
C VAL A 94 -2.55 10.40 43.42
N LEU A 95 -1.23 10.64 43.50
CA LEU A 95 -0.37 10.84 42.33
C LEU A 95 -0.40 9.67 41.33
N SER A 96 -0.55 8.42 41.80
CA SER A 96 -0.63 7.24 40.92
C SER A 96 -1.86 7.26 40.01
N LEU A 97 -3.03 7.65 40.52
CA LEU A 97 -4.26 7.80 39.75
C LEU A 97 -4.19 9.02 38.84
N GLN A 98 -3.63 10.12 39.32
CA GLN A 98 -3.41 11.32 38.53
C GLN A 98 -2.49 11.04 37.33
N ASN A 99 -1.41 10.27 37.51
CA ASN A 99 -0.52 9.82 36.44
C ASN A 99 -1.27 8.92 35.42
N GLN A 100 -2.21 8.08 35.87
CA GLN A 100 -3.02 7.26 34.95
C GLN A 100 -4.02 8.11 34.16
N ILE A 101 -4.67 9.10 34.77
CA ILE A 101 -5.52 10.07 34.05
C ILE A 101 -4.69 10.84 33.02
N LEU A 102 -3.50 11.30 33.42
CA LEU A 102 -2.59 12.00 32.51
C LEU A 102 -2.23 11.13 31.30
N SER A 103 -1.97 9.83 31.52
CA SER A 103 -1.77 8.87 30.44
C SER A 103 -3.00 8.67 29.56
N VAL A 104 -4.23 8.73 30.11
CA VAL A 104 -5.47 8.64 29.31
C VAL A 104 -5.56 9.84 28.37
N TYR A 105 -5.43 11.07 28.89
CA TYR A 105 -5.54 12.28 28.07
C TYR A 105 -4.53 12.32 26.94
N LEU A 106 -3.26 12.01 27.22
CA LEU A 106 -2.20 12.01 26.22
C LEU A 106 -2.42 10.92 25.15
N LYS A 107 -2.84 9.71 25.53
CA LYS A 107 -3.16 8.66 24.54
C LYS A 107 -4.39 8.96 23.70
N CYS A 108 -5.31 9.77 24.22
CA CYS A 108 -6.48 10.26 23.50
C CYS A 108 -6.20 11.55 22.71
N LYS A 109 -4.94 11.98 22.60
CA LYS A 109 -4.51 13.21 21.92
C LYS A 109 -5.08 14.51 22.50
N GLU A 110 -5.60 14.51 23.72
CA GLU A 110 -6.12 15.69 24.41
C GLU A 110 -4.98 16.38 25.19
N THR A 111 -4.17 17.16 24.47
CA THR A 111 -2.96 17.82 25.02
C THR A 111 -3.29 18.97 25.98
N GLY A 112 -4.39 19.70 25.74
CA GLY A 112 -4.78 20.86 26.53
C GLY A 112 -5.15 20.49 27.97
N ASP A 113 -6.00 19.48 28.15
CA ASP A 113 -6.39 19.00 29.48
C ASP A 113 -5.22 18.28 30.18
N ALA A 114 -4.40 17.53 29.44
CA ALA A 114 -3.20 16.90 29.96
C ALA A 114 -2.21 17.91 30.56
N LYS A 115 -1.94 19.01 29.85
CA LYS A 115 -1.03 20.08 30.32
C LYS A 115 -1.55 20.73 31.61
N LYS A 116 -2.83 21.09 31.65
CA LYS A 116 -3.47 21.67 32.85
C LYS A 116 -3.39 20.72 34.04
N LEU A 117 -3.60 19.43 33.81
CA LEU A 117 -3.50 18.41 34.86
C LEU A 117 -2.08 18.33 35.40
N PHE A 118 -1.10 18.24 34.50
CA PHE A 118 0.33 18.16 34.85
C PHE A 118 0.81 19.37 35.66
N GLU A 119 0.39 20.58 35.28
CA GLU A 119 0.70 21.82 36.00
C GLU A 119 0.15 21.84 37.43
N LYS A 120 -0.94 21.11 37.69
CA LYS A 120 -1.60 21.02 39.01
C LYS A 120 -1.12 19.85 39.88
N LEU A 121 -0.29 18.95 39.36
CA LEU A 121 0.20 17.80 40.13
C LEU A 121 1.11 18.24 41.29
N PRO A 122 0.79 17.87 42.55
CA PRO A 122 1.69 18.09 43.67
C PRO A 122 2.84 17.07 43.64
N GLY A 123 4.10 17.54 43.73
CA GLY A 123 5.27 16.65 43.88
C GLY A 123 5.48 15.68 42.72
N ARG A 124 5.63 16.20 41.48
CA ARG A 124 5.86 15.41 40.27
C ARG A 124 7.05 14.49 40.44
N ASN A 125 6.84 13.20 40.23
CA ASN A 125 7.91 12.20 40.24
C ASN A 125 8.37 11.86 38.82
N VAL A 126 9.41 11.02 38.73
CA VAL A 126 9.97 10.56 37.44
C VAL A 126 8.89 9.99 36.51
N VAL A 127 7.91 9.27 37.06
CA VAL A 127 6.79 8.69 36.29
C VAL A 127 5.90 9.79 35.68
N SER A 128 5.57 10.84 36.43
CA SER A 128 4.79 11.98 35.93
C SER A 128 5.48 12.65 34.74
N TRP A 129 6.79 12.90 34.86
CA TRP A 129 7.60 13.50 33.79
C TRP A 129 7.70 12.59 32.56
N ASN A 130 7.98 11.30 32.76
CA ASN A 130 8.10 10.32 31.67
C ASN A 130 6.80 10.13 30.89
N ILE A 131 5.64 10.21 31.57
CA ILE A 131 4.33 10.17 30.92
C ILE A 131 4.14 11.37 29.99
N VAL A 132 4.52 12.58 30.40
CA VAL A 132 4.39 13.77 29.54
C VAL A 132 5.38 13.74 28.39
N ILE A 133 6.65 13.46 28.66
CA ILE A 133 7.70 13.37 27.63
C ILE A 133 7.30 12.34 26.56
N ARG A 134 6.81 11.16 26.97
CA ARG A 134 6.32 10.12 26.05
C ARG A 134 4.97 10.46 25.42
N GLY A 135 4.07 11.12 26.13
CA GLY A 135 2.72 11.41 25.63
C GLY A 135 2.72 12.42 24.49
N ILE A 136 3.65 13.38 24.50
CA ILE A 136 3.83 14.35 23.41
C ILE A 136 4.18 13.66 22.09
N VAL A 137 4.94 12.56 22.17
CA VAL A 137 5.30 11.69 21.03
C VAL A 137 4.04 11.05 20.41
N GLY A 138 3.03 10.68 21.21
CA GLY A 138 1.79 10.05 20.74
C GLY A 138 0.71 11.00 20.21
N CYS A 139 0.81 12.30 20.47
CA CYS A 139 -0.16 13.31 20.03
C CYS A 139 0.15 13.90 18.64
N GLY A 140 1.23 13.46 17.99
CA GLY A 140 1.63 13.91 16.67
C GLY A 140 0.72 13.33 15.58
N ASN A 141 -0.28 14.10 15.19
CA ASN A 141 -0.79 14.24 13.83
C ASN A 141 -2.04 15.11 13.95
N GLU A 142 -1.86 16.42 13.75
CA GLU A 142 -2.82 17.28 13.03
C GLU A 142 -2.41 18.75 13.03
N ASN A 143 -1.55 19.25 13.92
CA ASN A 143 -1.03 20.62 13.84
C ASN A 143 0.32 20.77 14.57
N GLY A 144 1.43 20.73 13.83
CA GLY A 144 2.73 21.28 14.22
C GLY A 144 3.21 20.99 15.66
N THR A 145 3.39 19.72 16.04
CA THR A 145 4.07 19.39 17.30
C THR A 145 5.55 19.75 17.21
N ASN A 146 6.00 20.63 18.12
CA ASN A 146 7.39 21.03 18.23
C ASN A 146 8.19 19.94 18.98
N PRO A 147 9.20 19.27 18.39
CA PRO A 147 10.08 18.32 19.08
C PRO A 147 10.72 18.92 20.34
N GLN A 148 10.91 20.23 20.35
CA GLN A 148 11.45 20.97 21.51
C GLN A 148 10.56 20.84 22.75
N LEU A 149 9.27 20.54 22.60
CA LEU A 149 8.37 20.43 23.76
C LEU A 149 8.78 19.27 24.66
N GLY A 150 9.08 18.09 24.10
CA GLY A 150 9.58 16.94 24.88
C GLY A 150 10.87 17.27 25.63
N PHE A 151 11.82 17.92 24.95
CA PHE A 151 13.07 18.39 25.57
C PHE A 151 12.87 19.53 26.57
N SER A 152 11.84 20.36 26.41
CA SER A 152 11.49 21.40 27.37
C SER A 152 10.96 20.81 28.68
N TYR A 153 10.16 19.73 28.61
CA TYR A 153 9.74 19.00 29.80
C TYR A 153 10.91 18.27 30.46
N PHE A 154 11.83 17.69 29.67
CA PHE A 154 13.07 17.14 30.23
C PHE A 154 13.92 18.21 30.93
N ARG A 155 14.05 19.40 30.34
CA ARG A 155 14.69 20.54 31.02
C ARG A 155 13.96 20.92 32.31
N GLY A 156 12.63 20.93 32.31
CA GLY A 156 11.81 21.17 33.50
C GLY A 156 12.05 20.13 34.60
N MET A 157 12.13 18.84 34.24
CA MET A 157 12.46 17.74 35.14
C MET A 157 13.81 17.97 35.84
N LEU A 158 14.84 18.37 35.08
CA LEU A 158 16.16 18.69 35.62
C LEU A 158 16.15 19.92 36.52
N LEU A 159 15.38 20.96 36.18
CA LEU A 159 15.24 22.17 36.99
C LEU A 159 14.53 21.89 38.33
N GLU A 160 13.57 20.98 38.34
CA GLU A 160 12.92 20.48 39.56
C GLU A 160 13.77 19.42 40.31
N LYS A 161 15.01 19.17 39.87
CA LYS A 161 15.96 18.23 40.46
C LYS A 161 15.43 16.78 40.54
N VAL A 162 14.54 16.42 39.63
CA VAL A 162 14.06 15.04 39.48
C VAL A 162 15.07 14.28 38.61
N VAL A 163 15.65 13.20 39.16
CA VAL A 163 16.72 12.43 38.49
C VAL A 163 16.13 11.61 37.33
N PRO A 164 16.64 11.73 36.09
CA PRO A 164 16.25 10.91 34.96
C PRO A 164 16.56 9.42 35.17
N ASP A 165 15.75 8.54 34.58
CA ASP A 165 16.01 7.11 34.51
C ASP A 165 16.10 6.61 33.06
N GLY A 166 16.37 5.32 32.87
CA GLY A 166 16.42 4.72 31.52
C GLY A 166 15.11 4.89 30.73
N THR A 167 13.96 4.98 31.42
CA THR A 167 12.66 5.20 30.76
C THR A 167 12.49 6.65 30.29
N THR A 168 13.10 7.62 30.96
CA THR A 168 13.23 9.01 30.50
C THR A 168 14.02 9.07 29.19
N PHE A 169 15.20 8.45 29.14
CA PHE A 169 16.04 8.46 27.94
C PHE A 169 15.38 7.75 26.76
N ASN A 170 14.76 6.60 26.99
CA ASN A 170 14.02 5.91 25.93
C ASN A 170 12.86 6.76 25.38
N ALA A 171 12.15 7.52 26.23
CA ALA A 171 11.11 8.44 25.76
C ALA A 171 11.69 9.57 24.87
N LEU A 172 12.84 10.13 25.23
CA LEU A 172 13.53 11.15 24.44
C LEU A 172 14.12 10.60 23.15
N PHE A 173 14.64 9.37 23.15
CA PHE A 173 15.06 8.68 21.93
C PHE A 173 13.89 8.46 20.97
N CYS A 174 12.71 8.12 21.47
CA CYS A 174 11.50 8.05 20.65
C CYS A 174 11.16 9.41 20.02
N VAL A 175 11.33 10.53 20.75
CA VAL A 175 11.21 11.88 20.18
C VAL A 175 12.20 12.05 19.04
N CYS A 176 13.50 11.88 19.28
CA CYS A 176 14.53 12.06 18.24
C CYS A 176 14.27 11.20 16.99
N ALA A 177 13.92 9.92 17.20
CA ALA A 177 13.67 8.98 16.11
C ALA A 177 12.44 9.36 15.28
N MET A 178 11.37 9.87 15.90
CA MET A 178 10.16 10.30 15.17
C MET A 178 10.39 11.53 14.30
N PHE A 179 11.28 12.43 14.72
CA PHE A 179 11.62 13.63 13.96
C PHE A 179 12.89 13.47 13.11
N HIS A 180 13.48 12.26 13.09
CA HIS A 180 14.77 11.98 12.47
C HIS A 180 15.89 12.98 12.85
N ASP A 181 15.86 13.52 14.08
CA ASP A 181 16.84 14.49 14.58
C ASP A 181 18.03 13.77 15.22
N ILE A 182 18.98 13.39 14.37
CA ILE A 182 20.21 12.70 14.79
C ILE A 182 21.10 13.57 15.69
N ASN A 183 21.12 14.89 15.47
CA ASN A 183 21.99 15.80 16.22
C ASN A 183 21.58 15.86 17.68
N MET A 184 20.27 15.93 17.96
CA MET A 184 19.77 15.83 19.33
C MET A 184 19.98 14.44 19.91
N GLY A 185 19.87 13.39 19.09
CA GLY A 185 20.23 12.02 19.49
C GLY A 185 21.68 11.90 19.99
N ILE A 186 22.64 12.46 19.27
CA ILE A 186 24.07 12.46 19.64
C ILE A 186 24.30 13.26 20.93
N GLN A 187 23.69 14.44 21.07
CA GLN A 187 23.79 15.23 22.30
C GLN A 187 23.24 14.46 23.51
N LEU A 188 22.14 13.74 23.34
CA LEU A 188 21.54 12.92 24.38
C LEU A 188 22.42 11.72 24.73
N HIS A 189 23.04 11.07 23.74
CA HIS A 189 24.02 10.01 23.98
C HIS A 189 25.22 10.54 24.79
N CYS A 190 25.77 11.70 24.44
CA CYS A 190 26.84 12.34 25.22
C CYS A 190 26.41 12.63 26.67
N LEU A 191 25.16 13.04 26.88
CA LEU A 191 24.61 13.27 28.22
C LEU A 191 24.48 11.96 29.01
N ILE A 192 24.03 10.87 28.37
CA ILE A 192 23.90 9.53 28.96
C ILE A 192 25.26 9.03 29.46
N VAL A 193 26.32 9.20 28.66
CA VAL A 193 27.69 8.88 29.06
C VAL A 193 28.12 9.71 30.27
N LYS A 194 27.87 11.02 30.26
CA LYS A 194 28.21 11.90 31.41
C LYS A 194 27.44 11.56 32.69
N LEU A 195 26.24 11.02 32.57
CA LEU A 195 25.39 10.61 33.70
C LEU A 195 25.63 9.17 34.15
N GLY A 196 26.53 8.42 33.48
CA GLY A 196 26.87 7.04 33.83
C GLY A 196 25.81 6.00 33.45
N PHE A 197 24.92 6.32 32.51
CA PHE A 197 23.91 5.39 31.98
C PHE A 197 24.40 4.63 30.73
N ASP A 198 25.64 4.83 30.31
CA ASP A 198 26.22 4.21 29.12
C ASP A 198 26.40 2.69 29.26
N MET A 199 26.43 2.15 30.49
CA MET A 199 26.50 0.72 30.76
C MET A 199 25.12 0.04 30.91
N ASP A 200 24.03 0.81 30.94
CA ASP A 200 22.68 0.29 31.09
C ASP A 200 22.21 -0.40 29.80
N CYS A 201 21.87 -1.69 29.89
CA CYS A 201 21.46 -2.51 28.74
C CYS A 201 20.18 -1.99 28.08
N PHE A 202 19.22 -1.50 28.87
CA PHE A 202 17.96 -0.96 28.37
C PHE A 202 18.20 0.35 27.60
N VAL A 203 19.07 1.22 28.11
CA VAL A 203 19.45 2.48 27.44
C VAL A 203 20.24 2.19 26.15
N ARG A 204 21.19 1.25 26.17
CA ARG A 204 21.94 0.82 24.97
C ARG A 204 21.04 0.27 23.87
N ASN A 205 20.11 -0.62 24.22
CA ASN A 205 19.14 -1.17 23.27
C ASN A 205 18.31 -0.06 22.62
N ALA A 206 17.84 0.90 23.43
CA ALA A 206 17.07 2.03 22.92
C ALA A 206 17.93 2.98 22.04
N LEU A 207 19.21 3.13 22.35
CA LEU A 207 20.16 3.96 21.60
C LEU A 207 20.49 3.37 20.22
N ILE A 208 20.71 2.06 20.11
CA ILE A 208 20.88 1.38 18.80
C ILE A 208 19.61 1.53 17.98
N GLY A 209 18.44 1.36 18.59
CA GLY A 209 17.15 1.59 17.93
C GLY A 209 16.96 3.03 17.42
N LEU A 210 17.43 4.04 18.17
CA LEU A 210 17.46 5.43 17.72
C LEU A 210 18.35 5.58 16.48
N TYR A 211 19.61 5.15 16.58
CA TYR A 211 20.57 5.31 15.50
C TYR A 211 20.10 4.61 14.22
N GLY A 212 19.54 3.40 14.34
CA GLY A 212 18.95 2.68 13.22
C GLY A 212 17.79 3.42 12.55
N LYS A 213 16.87 4.01 13.33
CA LYS A 213 15.75 4.81 12.78
C LYS A 213 16.19 6.14 12.15
N CYS A 214 17.34 6.65 12.56
CA CYS A 214 17.94 7.86 11.99
C CYS A 214 18.96 7.57 10.87
N GLY A 215 19.10 6.32 10.42
CA GLY A 215 20.03 5.94 9.35
C GLY A 215 21.51 5.95 9.73
N SER A 216 21.86 6.15 11.01
CA SER A 216 23.24 6.24 11.51
C SER A 216 23.77 4.87 11.95
N VAL A 217 23.79 3.91 11.03
CA VAL A 217 24.09 2.49 11.32
C VAL A 217 25.49 2.29 11.92
N GLU A 218 26.49 3.08 11.52
CA GLU A 218 27.85 2.99 12.06
C GLU A 218 27.92 3.32 13.55
N GLU A 219 27.17 4.33 14.01
CA GLU A 219 27.10 4.65 15.44
C GLU A 219 26.35 3.56 16.22
N ALA A 220 25.31 2.96 15.61
CA ALA A 220 24.62 1.80 16.16
C ALA A 220 25.59 0.61 16.34
N LYS A 221 26.42 0.33 15.31
CA LYS A 221 27.43 -0.73 15.30
C LYS A 221 28.51 -0.50 16.37
N ARG A 222 28.94 0.75 16.59
CA ARG A 222 29.88 1.11 17.68
C ARG A 222 29.30 0.82 19.05
N VAL A 223 28.06 1.24 19.31
CA VAL A 223 27.38 0.96 20.59
C VAL A 223 27.23 -0.54 20.80
N PHE A 224 26.84 -1.29 19.76
CA PHE A 224 26.70 -2.73 19.79
C PHE A 224 28.01 -3.46 20.11
N ASN A 225 29.10 -3.08 19.43
CA ASN A 225 30.42 -3.69 19.62
C ASN A 225 31.04 -3.36 20.99
N GLY A 226 30.66 -2.24 21.60
CA GLY A 226 31.10 -1.87 22.96
C GLY A 226 30.53 -2.77 24.07
N VAL A 227 29.55 -3.63 23.78
CA VAL A 227 28.97 -4.57 24.75
C VAL A 227 29.69 -5.92 24.69
N LEU A 228 30.32 -6.30 25.79
CA LEU A 228 31.02 -7.59 25.92
C LEU A 228 30.04 -8.77 25.93
N CYS A 229 29.01 -8.72 26.79
CA CYS A 229 28.00 -9.77 26.91
C CYS A 229 26.69 -9.29 26.29
N LYS A 230 26.36 -9.82 25.11
CA LYS A 230 25.16 -9.43 24.36
C LYS A 230 23.99 -10.32 24.72
N ASP A 231 22.89 -9.73 25.16
CA ASP A 231 21.64 -10.46 25.36
C ASP A 231 20.88 -10.62 24.02
N PHE A 232 19.86 -11.49 24.01
CA PHE A 232 19.03 -11.73 22.81
C PHE A 232 18.40 -10.43 22.28
N VAL A 233 18.02 -9.52 23.17
CA VAL A 233 17.38 -8.25 22.80
C VAL A 233 18.36 -7.38 22.00
N LEU A 234 19.60 -7.27 22.44
CA LEU A 234 20.64 -6.48 21.78
C LEU A 234 20.97 -7.04 20.38
N TRP A 235 21.08 -8.36 20.24
CA TRP A 235 21.24 -9.03 18.93
C TRP A 235 20.07 -8.68 17.99
N ASN A 236 18.83 -8.84 18.46
CA ASN A 236 17.63 -8.57 17.68
C ASN A 236 17.51 -7.10 17.27
N VAL A 237 17.86 -6.17 18.16
CA VAL A 237 17.84 -4.73 17.85
C VAL A 237 18.87 -4.39 16.78
N MET A 238 20.07 -4.98 16.82
CA MET A 238 21.10 -4.75 15.80
C MET A 238 20.72 -5.35 14.44
N ILE A 239 20.22 -6.60 14.41
CA ILE A 239 19.72 -7.23 13.18
C ILE A 239 18.57 -6.41 12.59
N SER A 240 17.65 -5.93 13.44
CA SER A 240 16.56 -5.06 13.00
C SER A 240 17.05 -3.69 12.51
N CYS A 241 18.12 -3.14 13.09
CA CYS A 241 18.77 -1.91 12.62
C CYS A 241 19.32 -2.08 11.19
N TYR A 242 20.00 -3.20 10.91
CA TYR A 242 20.46 -3.51 9.56
C TYR A 242 19.30 -3.77 8.61
N ALA A 243 18.26 -4.48 9.07
CA ALA A 243 17.06 -4.73 8.29
C ALA A 243 16.34 -3.43 7.86
N LEU A 244 16.16 -2.49 8.80
CA LEU A 244 15.53 -1.19 8.56
C LEU A 244 16.30 -0.31 7.58
N ASN A 245 17.61 -0.52 7.44
CA ASN A 245 18.49 0.26 6.57
C ASN A 245 18.89 -0.50 5.29
N CYS A 246 18.21 -1.61 4.98
CA CYS A 246 18.45 -2.41 3.78
C CYS A 246 19.91 -2.89 3.64
N LEU A 247 20.51 -3.36 4.75
CA LEU A 247 21.87 -3.91 4.80
C LEU A 247 21.86 -5.42 5.08
N PRO A 248 21.51 -6.26 4.09
CA PRO A 248 21.32 -7.70 4.28
C PRO A 248 22.60 -8.43 4.68
N GLU A 249 23.75 -8.10 4.09
CA GLU A 249 25.02 -8.76 4.40
C GLU A 249 25.40 -8.59 5.89
N ASP A 250 25.34 -7.37 6.42
CA ASP A 250 25.61 -7.11 7.84
C ASP A 250 24.57 -7.78 8.76
N ALA A 251 23.30 -7.83 8.35
CA ALA A 251 22.25 -8.49 9.12
C ALA A 251 22.50 -10.00 9.25
N PHE A 252 22.79 -10.67 8.13
CA PHE A 252 23.11 -12.11 8.12
C PHE A 252 24.47 -12.39 8.78
N GLY A 253 25.46 -11.51 8.63
CA GLY A 253 26.74 -11.60 9.33
C GLY A 253 26.59 -11.50 10.85
N THR A 254 25.73 -10.59 11.32
CA THR A 254 25.39 -10.43 12.73
C THR A 254 24.62 -11.66 13.25
N PHE A 255 23.69 -12.19 12.47
CA PHE A 255 22.99 -13.43 12.80
C PHE A 255 23.93 -14.64 12.89
N ASN A 256 24.91 -14.75 12.00
CA ASN A 256 25.92 -15.81 12.08
C ASN A 256 26.79 -15.67 13.34
N SER A 257 27.14 -14.44 13.73
CA SER A 257 27.86 -14.18 14.98
C SER A 257 27.03 -14.57 16.20
N MET A 258 25.73 -14.25 16.21
CA MET A 258 24.78 -14.67 17.24
C MET A 258 24.76 -16.20 17.39
N ARG A 259 24.76 -16.95 16.27
CA ARG A 259 24.79 -18.41 16.26
C ARG A 259 26.09 -19.00 16.77
N LEU A 260 27.23 -18.37 16.47
CA LEU A 260 28.53 -18.78 16.99
C LEU A 260 28.63 -18.59 18.52
N ASP A 261 27.94 -17.58 19.07
CA ASP A 261 27.78 -17.36 20.51
C ASP A 261 26.76 -18.33 21.17
N GLY A 262 26.23 -19.30 20.42
CA GLY A 262 25.32 -20.33 20.93
C GLY A 262 23.84 -19.94 20.92
N ALA A 263 23.48 -18.79 20.35
CA ALA A 263 22.11 -18.32 20.24
C ALA A 263 21.56 -18.54 18.81
N ASN A 264 20.48 -19.31 18.67
CA ASN A 264 19.96 -19.73 17.37
C ASN A 264 18.93 -18.79 16.72
N GLY A 265 18.72 -17.61 17.31
CA GLY A 265 17.63 -16.68 16.94
C GLY A 265 16.28 -17.06 17.54
N ASP A 266 15.36 -16.11 17.52
CA ASP A 266 13.95 -16.28 17.89
C ASP A 266 13.02 -15.84 16.73
N GLU A 267 11.70 -15.77 16.97
CA GLU A 267 10.74 -15.37 15.94
C GLU A 267 10.99 -13.94 15.42
N PHE A 268 11.55 -13.06 16.26
CA PHE A 268 11.88 -11.68 15.88
C PHE A 268 13.12 -11.65 14.99
N THR A 269 14.15 -12.43 15.34
CA THR A 269 15.35 -12.57 14.51
C THR A 269 14.99 -12.99 13.08
N LEU A 270 14.20 -14.06 12.94
CA LEU A 270 13.81 -14.59 11.63
C LEU A 270 12.91 -13.62 10.86
N SER A 271 11.96 -12.98 11.53
CA SER A 271 11.09 -11.99 10.88
C SER A 271 11.90 -10.82 10.31
N SER A 272 12.88 -10.30 11.06
CA SER A 272 13.76 -9.21 10.59
C SER A 272 14.63 -9.64 9.41
N LEU A 273 15.22 -10.85 9.44
CA LEU A 273 16.01 -11.37 8.33
C LEU A 273 15.18 -11.63 7.06
N LEU A 274 13.98 -12.19 7.21
CA LEU A 274 13.08 -12.43 6.07
C LEU A 274 12.61 -11.13 5.42
N SER A 275 12.44 -10.06 6.21
CA SER A 275 11.96 -8.77 5.72
C SER A 275 12.88 -8.10 4.68
N ILE A 276 14.17 -8.43 4.69
CA ILE A 276 15.21 -7.93 3.77
C ILE A 276 15.62 -8.92 2.69
N CYS A 277 14.99 -10.10 2.64
CA CYS A 277 15.18 -11.08 1.56
C CYS A 277 14.23 -10.81 0.39
N ASP A 278 13.94 -9.54 0.09
CA ASP A 278 12.91 -9.17 -0.87
C ASP A 278 13.39 -8.95 -2.30
N SER A 279 14.69 -9.09 -2.54
CA SER A 279 15.30 -9.07 -3.87
C SER A 279 15.82 -10.46 -4.26
N LEU A 280 15.92 -10.68 -5.59
CA LEU A 280 16.40 -11.93 -6.17
C LEU A 280 17.80 -12.32 -5.69
N GLU A 281 18.65 -11.34 -5.38
CA GLU A 281 20.01 -11.55 -4.86
C GLU A 281 20.01 -12.29 -3.51
N TYR A 282 19.05 -11.98 -2.62
CA TYR A 282 18.97 -12.55 -1.28
C TYR A 282 17.87 -13.61 -1.13
N TYR A 283 17.22 -14.00 -2.23
CA TYR A 283 16.13 -14.98 -2.20
C TYR A 283 16.57 -16.34 -1.65
N ASP A 284 17.80 -16.77 -1.95
CA ASP A 284 18.37 -18.01 -1.42
C ASP A 284 18.59 -17.95 0.10
N PHE A 285 18.98 -16.80 0.65
CA PHE A 285 19.05 -16.59 2.09
C PHE A 285 17.66 -16.64 2.74
N GLY A 286 16.64 -16.09 2.07
CA GLY A 286 15.25 -16.19 2.50
C GLY A 286 14.76 -17.65 2.60
N LYS A 287 15.06 -18.48 1.59
CA LYS A 287 14.75 -19.92 1.61
C LYS A 287 15.50 -20.66 2.73
N GLN A 288 16.76 -20.30 2.99
CA GLN A 288 17.51 -20.85 4.13
C GLN A 288 16.87 -20.45 5.47
N ALA A 289 16.49 -19.19 5.65
CA ALA A 289 15.78 -18.71 6.83
C ALA A 289 14.43 -19.41 7.03
N HIS A 290 13.68 -19.67 5.95
CA HIS A 290 12.45 -20.48 6.00
C HIS A 290 12.73 -21.92 6.44
N SER A 291 13.76 -22.57 5.89
CA SER A 291 14.14 -23.92 6.32
C SER A 291 14.52 -23.98 7.80
N LEU A 292 15.16 -22.92 8.32
CA LEU A 292 15.48 -22.79 9.74
C LEU A 292 14.22 -22.59 10.58
N ALA A 293 13.29 -21.74 10.13
CA ALA A 293 12.00 -21.52 10.79
C ALA A 293 11.23 -22.84 10.96
N LEU A 294 11.14 -23.67 9.91
CA LEU A 294 10.51 -24.99 9.96
C LEU A 294 11.21 -25.92 10.95
N ARG A 295 12.54 -25.97 10.93
CA ARG A 295 13.33 -26.82 11.86
C ARG A 295 13.16 -26.43 13.31
N GLN A 296 12.91 -25.15 13.59
CA GLN A 296 12.71 -24.60 14.93
C GLN A 296 11.22 -24.45 15.30
N SER A 297 10.30 -24.84 14.40
CA SER A 297 8.85 -24.67 14.56
C SER A 297 8.36 -23.22 14.70
N PHE A 298 9.19 -22.27 14.23
CA PHE A 298 8.85 -20.84 14.21
C PHE A 298 7.91 -20.47 13.07
N ASP A 299 7.70 -21.35 12.10
CA ASP A 299 6.72 -21.17 11.00
C ASP A 299 5.27 -21.04 11.49
N SER A 300 4.97 -21.57 12.68
CA SER A 300 3.67 -21.42 13.34
C SER A 300 3.39 -20.01 13.87
N TYR A 301 4.43 -19.18 14.03
CA TYR A 301 4.30 -17.82 14.55
C TYR A 301 3.83 -16.88 13.44
N VAL A 302 2.77 -16.13 13.73
CA VAL A 302 2.13 -15.23 12.77
C VAL A 302 3.11 -14.20 12.18
N SER A 303 4.06 -13.71 12.98
CA SER A 303 5.10 -12.76 12.54
C SER A 303 6.00 -13.35 11.46
N VAL A 304 6.53 -14.56 11.70
CA VAL A 304 7.41 -15.27 10.78
C VAL A 304 6.66 -15.69 9.52
N ALA A 305 5.47 -16.27 9.68
CA ALA A 305 4.63 -16.67 8.54
C ALA A 305 4.27 -15.47 7.64
N SER A 306 3.92 -14.32 8.24
CA SER A 306 3.64 -13.10 7.46
C SER A 306 4.89 -12.60 6.71
N ALA A 307 6.06 -12.63 7.36
CA ALA A 307 7.33 -12.26 6.73
C ALA A 307 7.72 -13.22 5.59
N LEU A 308 7.45 -14.53 5.74
CA LEU A 308 7.64 -15.54 4.71
C LEU A 308 6.74 -15.28 3.49
N ILE A 309 5.46 -15.00 3.70
CA ILE A 309 4.52 -14.68 2.61
C ILE A 309 5.03 -13.45 1.84
N ASN A 310 5.46 -12.40 2.55
CA ASN A 310 5.99 -11.18 1.93
C ASN A 310 7.28 -11.46 1.13
N MET A 311 8.21 -12.23 1.71
CA MET A 311 9.45 -12.63 1.06
C MET A 311 9.19 -13.41 -0.22
N TYR A 312 8.32 -14.43 -0.19
CA TYR A 312 7.97 -15.21 -1.37
C TYR A 312 7.22 -14.40 -2.41
N ALA A 313 6.25 -13.58 -1.99
CA ALA A 313 5.45 -12.77 -2.89
C ALA A 313 6.26 -11.71 -3.64
N LYS A 314 7.25 -11.08 -2.98
CA LYS A 314 8.14 -10.10 -3.62
C LYS A 314 9.16 -10.74 -4.57
N ASN A 315 9.49 -12.01 -4.38
CA ASN A 315 10.38 -12.78 -5.28
C ASN A 315 9.59 -13.61 -6.32
N GLU A 316 8.40 -13.14 -6.72
CA GLU A 316 7.55 -13.72 -7.76
C GLU A 316 7.09 -15.18 -7.53
N ASN A 317 7.31 -15.75 -6.34
CA ASN A 317 6.89 -17.10 -6.00
C ASN A 317 5.60 -17.09 -5.17
N ILE A 318 4.49 -16.76 -5.83
CA ILE A 318 3.16 -16.71 -5.21
C ILE A 318 2.67 -18.09 -4.75
N VAL A 319 3.13 -19.17 -5.39
CA VAL A 319 2.75 -20.54 -5.03
C VAL A 319 3.21 -20.88 -3.60
N ASP A 320 4.48 -20.61 -3.28
CA ASP A 320 5.00 -20.85 -1.94
C ASP A 320 4.44 -19.85 -0.93
N ALA A 321 4.20 -18.60 -1.32
CA ALA A 321 3.51 -17.62 -0.47
C ALA A 321 2.11 -18.13 -0.06
N HIS A 322 1.34 -18.65 -1.02
CA HIS A 322 0.03 -19.22 -0.78
C HIS A 322 0.10 -20.49 0.08
N ASN A 323 1.10 -21.35 -0.14
CA ASN A 323 1.32 -22.56 0.68
C ASN A 323 1.58 -22.21 2.16
N VAL A 324 2.38 -21.17 2.44
CA VAL A 324 2.59 -20.69 3.81
C VAL A 324 1.29 -20.14 4.38
N PHE A 325 0.57 -19.32 3.63
CA PHE A 325 -0.70 -18.70 4.06
C PHE A 325 -1.79 -19.72 4.44
N VAL A 326 -1.96 -20.78 3.64
CA VAL A 326 -2.94 -21.84 3.92
C VAL A 326 -2.60 -22.61 5.18
N LYS A 327 -1.31 -22.82 5.48
CA LYS A 327 -0.83 -23.53 6.68
C LYS A 327 -0.95 -22.72 7.97
N MET A 328 -1.20 -21.40 7.90
CA MET A 328 -1.37 -20.57 9.09
C MET A 328 -2.64 -20.97 9.86
N ALA A 329 -2.48 -21.41 11.11
CA ALA A 329 -3.61 -21.71 11.99
C ALA A 329 -4.34 -20.45 12.47
N ILE A 330 -3.61 -19.35 12.65
CA ILE A 330 -4.14 -18.04 13.04
C ILE A 330 -3.63 -17.03 12.03
N ARG A 331 -4.55 -16.34 11.35
CA ARG A 331 -4.24 -15.28 10.40
C ARG A 331 -4.48 -13.91 11.03
N ASN A 332 -3.71 -12.93 10.60
CA ASN A 332 -3.95 -11.53 10.92
C ASN A 332 -4.17 -10.72 9.64
N VAL A 333 -4.58 -9.47 9.80
CA VAL A 333 -4.81 -8.54 8.66
C VAL A 333 -3.54 -8.41 7.80
N VAL A 334 -2.35 -8.39 8.42
CA VAL A 334 -1.08 -8.29 7.69
C VAL A 334 -0.92 -9.45 6.70
N ALA A 335 -1.09 -10.70 7.14
CA ALA A 335 -0.97 -11.86 6.27
C ALA A 335 -1.97 -11.85 5.10
N TRP A 336 -3.23 -11.47 5.37
CA TRP A 336 -4.27 -11.30 4.35
C TRP A 336 -3.88 -10.23 3.32
N ASN A 337 -3.46 -9.05 3.77
CA ASN A 337 -3.05 -7.97 2.90
C ASN A 337 -1.84 -8.38 2.06
N THR A 338 -0.84 -9.01 2.67
CA THR A 338 0.39 -9.43 1.97
C THR A 338 0.09 -10.44 0.86
N ILE A 339 -0.76 -11.45 1.11
CA ILE A 339 -1.10 -12.44 0.06
C ILE A 339 -1.95 -11.80 -1.04
N ILE A 340 -2.90 -10.92 -0.70
CA ILE A 340 -3.74 -10.21 -1.67
C ILE A 340 -2.92 -9.27 -2.56
N VAL A 341 -2.05 -8.45 -1.96
CA VAL A 341 -1.13 -7.54 -2.67
C VAL A 341 -0.18 -8.36 -3.56
N GLY A 342 0.38 -9.43 -3.02
CA GLY A 342 1.24 -10.36 -3.74
C GLY A 342 0.56 -10.93 -4.97
N CYS A 343 -0.63 -11.53 -4.81
CA CYS A 343 -1.39 -12.09 -5.94
C CYS A 343 -1.83 -11.00 -6.94
N GLY A 344 -2.17 -9.81 -6.43
CA GLY A 344 -2.65 -8.67 -7.21
C GLY A 344 -1.61 -8.17 -8.22
N ASN A 345 -0.36 -8.02 -7.79
CA ASN A 345 0.74 -7.53 -8.63
C ASN A 345 1.11 -8.50 -9.77
N HIS A 346 0.79 -9.79 -9.63
CA HIS A 346 1.13 -10.82 -10.62
C HIS A 346 -0.03 -11.17 -11.56
N GLY A 347 -1.16 -10.44 -11.50
CA GLY A 347 -2.28 -10.61 -12.42
C GLY A 347 -3.18 -11.81 -12.13
N TYR A 348 -3.09 -12.43 -10.94
CA TYR A 348 -3.97 -13.52 -10.51
C TYR A 348 -5.33 -12.98 -10.00
N GLY A 349 -6.08 -12.30 -10.88
CA GLY A 349 -7.34 -11.60 -10.57
C GLY A 349 -8.38 -12.42 -9.83
N ASN A 350 -8.57 -13.67 -10.25
CA ASN A 350 -9.59 -14.55 -9.67
C ASN A 350 -9.25 -14.99 -8.25
N ASP A 351 -7.95 -15.24 -7.97
CA ASP A 351 -7.48 -15.65 -6.65
C ASP A 351 -7.60 -14.50 -5.65
N VAL A 352 -7.32 -13.26 -6.09
CA VAL A 352 -7.45 -12.06 -5.24
C VAL A 352 -8.89 -11.86 -4.78
N MET A 353 -9.86 -11.98 -5.67
CA MET A 353 -11.28 -11.85 -5.30
C MET A 353 -11.76 -12.98 -4.38
N LYS A 354 -11.23 -14.19 -4.56
CA LYS A 354 -11.50 -15.31 -3.65
C LYS A 354 -10.93 -15.02 -2.25
N LEU A 355 -9.68 -14.59 -2.17
CA LEU A 355 -9.03 -14.23 -0.91
C LEU A 355 -9.75 -13.09 -0.19
N LEU A 356 -10.21 -12.06 -0.92
CA LEU A 356 -11.00 -10.98 -0.32
C LEU A 356 -12.33 -11.48 0.29
N ARG A 357 -13.02 -12.40 -0.39
CA ARG A 357 -14.25 -13.01 0.14
C ARG A 357 -13.98 -13.85 1.38
N GLU A 358 -12.89 -14.62 1.37
CA GLU A 358 -12.47 -15.42 2.53
C GLU A 358 -12.11 -14.53 3.73
N MET A 359 -11.33 -13.47 3.52
CA MET A 359 -11.00 -12.46 4.53
C MET A 359 -12.26 -11.89 5.21
N LEU A 360 -13.26 -11.48 4.41
CA LEU A 360 -14.53 -10.96 4.91
C LEU A 360 -15.35 -12.03 5.63
N SER A 361 -15.35 -13.28 5.15
CA SER A 361 -16.08 -14.39 5.77
C SER A 361 -15.50 -14.80 7.13
N GLU A 362 -14.19 -14.66 7.32
CA GLU A 362 -13.49 -14.86 8.60
C GLU A 362 -13.62 -13.65 9.55
N GLY A 363 -14.32 -12.59 9.12
CA GLY A 363 -14.61 -11.40 9.95
C GLY A 363 -13.48 -10.36 9.98
N PHE A 364 -12.50 -10.43 9.08
CA PHE A 364 -11.48 -9.40 8.92
C PHE A 364 -11.98 -8.30 7.97
N LEU A 365 -11.69 -7.04 8.31
CA LEU A 365 -12.01 -5.90 7.46
C LEU A 365 -10.80 -5.57 6.58
N PRO A 366 -10.99 -5.42 5.25
CA PRO A 366 -9.93 -4.96 4.38
C PRO A 366 -9.60 -3.50 4.68
N ASP A 367 -8.34 -3.13 4.46
CA ASP A 367 -7.91 -1.75 4.48
C ASP A 367 -7.84 -1.16 3.06
N GLU A 368 -7.45 0.10 2.99
CA GLU A 368 -7.32 0.86 1.75
C GLU A 368 -6.37 0.17 0.75
N VAL A 369 -5.21 -0.32 1.22
CA VAL A 369 -4.21 -1.01 0.39
C VAL A 369 -4.77 -2.30 -0.20
N THR A 370 -5.52 -3.07 0.59
CA THR A 370 -6.17 -4.31 0.15
C THR A 370 -7.16 -4.04 -0.99
N ILE A 371 -7.97 -2.99 -0.85
CA ILE A 371 -8.97 -2.60 -1.85
C ILE A 371 -8.30 -2.08 -3.13
N SER A 372 -7.27 -1.24 -3.00
CA SER A 372 -6.49 -0.74 -4.14
C SER A 372 -5.84 -1.89 -4.93
N SER A 373 -5.26 -2.87 -4.24
CA SER A 373 -4.64 -4.05 -4.84
C SER A 373 -5.66 -4.97 -5.51
N THR A 374 -6.82 -5.16 -4.89
CA THR A 374 -7.93 -5.91 -5.47
C THR A 374 -8.42 -5.27 -6.77
N LEU A 375 -8.61 -3.96 -6.78
CA LEU A 375 -9.02 -3.21 -7.97
C LEU A 375 -7.98 -3.29 -9.09
N SER A 376 -6.70 -3.19 -8.74
CA SER A 376 -5.60 -3.33 -9.70
C SER A 376 -5.61 -4.72 -10.34
N SER A 377 -5.83 -5.77 -9.54
CA SER A 377 -5.95 -7.14 -10.05
C SER A 377 -7.18 -7.32 -10.95
N CYS A 378 -8.33 -6.74 -10.58
CA CYS A 378 -9.53 -6.72 -11.44
C CYS A 378 -9.27 -5.98 -12.76
N ALA A 379 -8.48 -4.91 -12.73
CA ALA A 379 -8.06 -4.16 -13.91
C ALA A 379 -7.26 -5.04 -14.89
N HIS A 380 -6.33 -5.85 -14.37
CA HIS A 380 -5.53 -6.77 -15.18
C HIS A 380 -6.36 -7.90 -15.78
N ALA A 381 -7.36 -8.40 -15.05
CA ALA A 381 -8.28 -9.43 -15.53
C ALA A 381 -9.43 -8.88 -16.41
N CYS A 382 -9.54 -7.56 -16.58
CA CYS A 382 -10.69 -6.90 -17.22
C CYS A 382 -12.05 -7.32 -16.61
N ALA A 383 -12.07 -7.58 -15.29
CA ALA A 383 -13.21 -8.13 -14.56
C ALA A 383 -14.15 -7.01 -14.04
N ILE A 384 -15.09 -6.57 -14.88
CA ILE A 384 -15.97 -5.43 -14.57
C ILE A 384 -16.93 -5.70 -13.39
N THR A 385 -17.42 -6.93 -13.25
CA THR A 385 -18.33 -7.34 -12.17
C THR A 385 -17.66 -7.26 -10.80
N GLU A 386 -16.45 -7.76 -10.70
CA GLU A 386 -15.58 -7.75 -9.52
C GLU A 386 -15.15 -6.33 -9.18
N THR A 387 -14.85 -5.51 -10.19
CA THR A 387 -14.55 -4.09 -10.04
C THR A 387 -15.72 -3.34 -9.41
N LEU A 388 -16.96 -3.59 -9.87
CA LEU A 388 -18.17 -2.99 -9.30
C LEU A 388 -18.42 -3.44 -7.86
N GLN A 389 -18.23 -4.73 -7.55
CA GLN A 389 -18.36 -5.25 -6.19
C GLN A 389 -17.34 -4.60 -5.25
N THR A 390 -16.08 -4.51 -5.68
CA THR A 390 -14.98 -3.93 -4.91
C THR A 390 -15.16 -2.43 -4.73
N HIS A 391 -15.63 -1.71 -5.76
CA HIS A 391 -15.97 -0.30 -5.64
C HIS A 391 -17.12 -0.08 -4.64
N ALA A 392 -18.19 -0.88 -4.70
CA ALA A 392 -19.28 -0.79 -3.73
C ALA A 392 -18.80 -1.07 -2.28
N LEU A 393 -17.85 -1.99 -2.09
CA LEU A 393 -17.21 -2.24 -0.81
C LEU A 393 -16.37 -1.04 -0.36
N ALA A 394 -15.57 -0.44 -1.25
CA ALA A 394 -14.77 0.75 -0.96
C ALA A 394 -15.64 1.93 -0.48
N VAL A 395 -16.79 2.15 -1.11
CA VAL A 395 -17.76 3.18 -0.70
C VAL A 395 -18.33 2.87 0.69
N LYS A 396 -18.72 1.62 0.96
CA LYS A 396 -19.25 1.21 2.27
C LYS A 396 -18.25 1.37 3.42
N LEU A 397 -16.96 1.22 3.14
CA LEU A 397 -15.87 1.39 4.10
C LEU A 397 -15.32 2.82 4.14
N SER A 398 -15.91 3.76 3.39
CA SER A 398 -15.45 5.15 3.26
C SER A 398 -14.02 5.29 2.74
N PHE A 399 -13.54 4.35 1.92
CA PHE A 399 -12.19 4.40 1.34
C PHE A 399 -12.08 5.20 0.04
N GLN A 400 -13.21 5.69 -0.49
CA GLN A 400 -13.26 6.49 -1.71
C GLN A 400 -12.47 7.81 -1.63
N GLU A 401 -12.18 8.32 -0.43
CA GLU A 401 -11.40 9.55 -0.23
C GLU A 401 -9.89 9.34 -0.36
N PHE A 402 -9.40 8.09 -0.28
CA PHE A 402 -7.99 7.80 -0.43
C PHE A 402 -7.59 7.83 -1.92
N LEU A 403 -6.52 8.56 -2.23
CA LEU A 403 -6.03 8.73 -3.61
C LEU A 403 -5.62 7.41 -4.26
N SER A 404 -5.00 6.50 -3.52
CA SER A 404 -4.64 5.16 -4.02
C SER A 404 -5.84 4.36 -4.50
N VAL A 405 -6.97 4.39 -3.79
CA VAL A 405 -8.21 3.72 -4.22
C VAL A 405 -8.80 4.41 -5.44
N SER A 406 -8.83 5.75 -5.44
CA SER A 406 -9.32 6.54 -6.58
C SER A 406 -8.52 6.23 -7.85
N ASN A 407 -7.19 6.20 -7.75
CA ASN A 407 -6.29 5.89 -8.87
C ASN A 407 -6.49 4.46 -9.38
N SER A 408 -6.61 3.50 -8.46
CA SER A 408 -6.91 2.10 -8.81
C SER A 408 -8.30 1.93 -9.44
N LEU A 409 -9.31 2.71 -9.02
CA LEU A 409 -10.65 2.72 -9.65
C LEU A 409 -10.59 3.27 -11.08
N ILE A 410 -9.88 4.39 -11.31
CA ILE A 410 -9.70 4.97 -12.65
C ILE A 410 -9.05 3.94 -13.58
N SER A 411 -7.97 3.30 -13.13
CA SER A 411 -7.27 2.25 -13.87
C SER A 411 -8.16 1.03 -14.14
N ALA A 412 -8.88 0.54 -13.12
CA ALA A 412 -9.76 -0.62 -13.23
C ALA A 412 -10.90 -0.40 -14.20
N TYR A 413 -11.62 0.72 -14.09
CA TYR A 413 -12.70 1.04 -15.03
C TYR A 413 -12.20 1.25 -16.45
N SER A 414 -11.05 1.92 -16.61
CA SER A 414 -10.42 2.11 -17.92
C SER A 414 -10.10 0.78 -18.60
N LYS A 415 -9.39 -0.14 -17.91
CA LYS A 415 -9.01 -1.44 -18.47
C LYS A 415 -10.21 -2.38 -18.67
N CYS A 416 -11.28 -2.21 -17.90
CA CYS A 416 -12.54 -2.92 -18.12
C CYS A 416 -13.40 -2.32 -19.24
N GLY A 417 -12.91 -1.31 -19.97
CA GLY A 417 -13.61 -0.72 -21.12
C GLY A 417 -14.59 0.41 -20.79
N SER A 418 -14.71 0.83 -19.52
CA SER A 418 -15.64 1.89 -19.09
C SER A 418 -14.91 3.21 -18.80
N ILE A 419 -14.52 3.92 -19.86
CA ILE A 419 -13.85 5.24 -19.73
C ILE A 419 -14.75 6.28 -19.04
N ALA A 420 -16.07 6.21 -19.23
CA ALA A 420 -17.03 7.10 -18.59
C ALA A 420 -17.02 6.92 -17.06
N SER A 421 -16.97 5.68 -16.57
CA SER A 421 -16.86 5.40 -15.13
C SER A 421 -15.52 5.87 -14.58
N ALA A 422 -14.42 5.66 -15.31
CA ALA A 422 -13.09 6.15 -14.93
C ALA A 422 -13.07 7.68 -14.77
N PHE A 423 -13.65 8.41 -15.72
CA PHE A 423 -13.79 9.87 -15.65
C PHE A 423 -14.65 10.33 -14.46
N MET A 424 -15.72 9.59 -14.14
CA MET A 424 -16.55 9.91 -12.97
C MET A 424 -15.79 9.71 -11.67
N CYS A 425 -14.97 8.66 -11.54
CA CYS A 425 -14.08 8.48 -10.38
C CYS A 425 -13.11 9.66 -10.23
N PHE A 426 -12.46 10.09 -11.32
CA PHE A 426 -11.60 11.27 -11.33
C PHE A 426 -12.32 12.54 -10.86
N LYS A 427 -13.55 12.76 -11.34
CA LYS A 427 -14.34 13.95 -10.98
C LYS A 427 -14.75 13.97 -9.50
N LEU A 428 -14.89 12.80 -8.88
CA LEU A 428 -15.24 12.66 -7.47
C LEU A 428 -14.03 12.81 -6.54
N THR A 429 -12.81 12.76 -7.06
CA THR A 429 -11.58 13.02 -6.30
C THR A 429 -11.48 14.52 -5.95
N SER A 430 -11.36 14.83 -4.66
CA SER A 430 -11.31 16.22 -4.16
C SER A 430 -10.05 16.96 -4.59
N GLU A 431 -8.88 16.37 -4.33
CA GLU A 431 -7.56 16.92 -4.66
C GLU A 431 -6.74 15.92 -5.48
N ALA A 432 -6.96 15.90 -6.80
CA ALA A 432 -6.20 15.06 -7.72
C ALA A 432 -4.69 15.39 -7.65
N ASP A 433 -3.89 14.37 -7.39
CA ASP A 433 -2.43 14.40 -7.50
C ASP A 433 -1.97 14.07 -8.93
N VAL A 434 -0.67 14.14 -9.19
CA VAL A 434 -0.11 13.83 -10.52
C VAL A 434 -0.50 12.41 -10.97
N ILE A 435 -0.51 11.44 -10.05
CA ILE A 435 -0.89 10.04 -10.35
C ILE A 435 -2.37 9.95 -10.80
N THR A 436 -3.26 10.73 -10.18
CA THR A 436 -4.68 10.79 -10.54
C THR A 436 -4.88 11.33 -11.96
N TRP A 437 -4.18 12.41 -12.32
CA TRP A 437 -4.23 12.98 -13.67
C TRP A 437 -3.64 12.04 -14.72
N THR A 438 -2.45 11.48 -14.45
CA THR A 438 -1.78 10.55 -15.37
C THR A 438 -2.59 9.29 -15.60
N SER A 439 -3.24 8.74 -14.57
CA SER A 439 -4.12 7.57 -14.71
C SER A 439 -5.25 7.81 -15.72
N LEU A 440 -5.85 9.00 -15.70
CA LEU A 440 -6.91 9.36 -16.64
C LEU A 440 -6.37 9.71 -18.05
N ILE A 441 -5.22 10.37 -18.15
CA ILE A 441 -4.57 10.65 -19.44
C ILE A 441 -4.22 9.34 -20.15
N ASN A 442 -3.63 8.39 -19.42
CA ASN A 442 -3.34 7.04 -19.92
C ASN A 442 -4.61 6.28 -20.29
N ALA A 443 -5.69 6.45 -19.52
CA ALA A 443 -6.98 5.86 -19.84
C ALA A 443 -7.52 6.37 -21.18
N TYR A 444 -7.52 7.69 -21.42
CA TYR A 444 -7.93 8.24 -22.71
C TYR A 444 -7.02 7.81 -23.86
N ALA A 445 -5.70 7.78 -23.63
CA ALA A 445 -4.72 7.30 -24.61
C ALA A 445 -5.00 5.84 -25.02
N PHE A 446 -5.23 4.96 -24.04
CA PHE A 446 -5.53 3.54 -24.24
C PHE A 446 -6.84 3.31 -25.02
N HIS A 447 -7.82 4.18 -24.82
CA HIS A 447 -9.11 4.16 -25.54
C HIS A 447 -9.06 4.86 -26.92
N GLY A 448 -7.89 5.35 -27.35
CA GLY A 448 -7.75 6.06 -28.63
C GLY A 448 -8.37 7.45 -28.65
N LEU A 449 -8.67 8.02 -27.49
CA LEU A 449 -9.29 9.33 -27.29
C LEU A 449 -8.21 10.40 -27.08
N ALA A 450 -7.37 10.63 -28.10
CA ALA A 450 -6.19 11.46 -27.93
C ALA A 450 -6.48 12.94 -27.67
N LYS A 451 -7.61 13.46 -28.17
CA LYS A 451 -7.99 14.86 -27.92
C LYS A 451 -8.28 15.08 -26.46
N GLU A 452 -9.07 14.18 -25.86
CA GLU A 452 -9.42 14.18 -24.45
C GLU A 452 -8.18 13.96 -23.57
N ALA A 453 -7.25 13.09 -23.98
CA ALA A 453 -5.97 12.90 -23.28
C ALA A 453 -5.13 14.20 -23.24
N ILE A 454 -5.03 14.90 -24.38
CA ILE A 454 -4.33 16.18 -24.50
C ILE A 454 -5.03 17.26 -23.66
N GLU A 455 -6.36 17.37 -23.75
CA GLU A 455 -7.15 18.32 -22.94
C GLU A 455 -6.94 18.11 -21.44
N MET A 456 -6.90 16.85 -20.99
CA MET A 456 -6.62 16.54 -19.58
C MET A 456 -5.17 16.85 -19.18
N PHE A 457 -4.19 16.64 -20.05
CA PHE A 457 -2.81 17.02 -19.81
C PHE A 457 -2.66 18.55 -19.68
N GLU A 458 -3.21 19.32 -20.62
CA GLU A 458 -3.19 20.79 -20.56
C GLU A 458 -3.92 21.32 -19.32
N LYS A 459 -5.05 20.69 -18.95
CA LYS A 459 -5.76 21.03 -17.72
C LYS A 459 -4.93 20.75 -16.47
N MET A 460 -4.17 19.65 -16.44
CA MET A 460 -3.21 19.36 -15.38
C MET A 460 -2.17 20.49 -15.26
N LEU A 461 -1.59 20.95 -16.38
CA LEU A 461 -0.64 22.06 -16.40
C LEU A 461 -1.27 23.37 -15.87
N SER A 462 -2.48 23.70 -16.35
CA SER A 462 -3.19 24.91 -15.92
C SER A 462 -3.57 24.92 -14.44
N SER A 463 -3.69 23.73 -13.82
CA SER A 463 -3.94 23.56 -12.39
C SER A 463 -2.68 23.67 -11.52
N GLY A 464 -1.52 23.99 -12.12
CA GLY A 464 -0.24 24.17 -11.42
C GLY A 464 0.41 22.85 -10.97
N LYS A 465 -0.05 21.71 -11.49
CA LYS A 465 0.54 20.40 -11.20
C LYS A 465 1.75 20.18 -12.11
N MET A 466 2.89 19.83 -11.51
CA MET A 466 4.11 19.55 -12.26
C MET A 466 4.01 18.18 -12.94
N PRO A 467 4.10 18.10 -14.28
CA PRO A 467 4.14 16.83 -14.97
C PRO A 467 5.42 16.06 -14.63
N ASP A 468 5.29 14.74 -14.57
CA ASP A 468 6.41 13.81 -14.43
C ASP A 468 6.64 13.03 -15.74
N ARG A 469 7.61 12.11 -15.70
CA ARG A 469 7.93 11.21 -16.83
C ARG A 469 6.70 10.44 -17.31
N VAL A 470 5.91 9.89 -16.38
CA VAL A 470 4.72 9.08 -16.70
C VAL A 470 3.63 9.92 -17.37
N SER A 471 3.47 11.18 -16.94
CA SER A 471 2.53 12.14 -17.54
C SER A 471 2.86 12.40 -19.01
N PHE A 472 4.14 12.63 -19.30
CA PHE A 472 4.61 12.86 -20.67
C PHE A 472 4.50 11.60 -21.53
N LEU A 473 4.83 10.43 -20.99
CA LEU A 473 4.63 9.18 -21.69
C LEU A 473 3.16 8.98 -22.09
N GLY A 474 2.21 9.30 -21.20
CA GLY A 474 0.79 9.19 -21.48
C GLY A 474 0.31 10.06 -22.65
N VAL A 475 0.69 11.35 -22.67
CA VAL A 475 0.30 12.26 -23.76
C VAL A 475 1.02 11.94 -25.07
N LEU A 476 2.28 11.47 -25.01
CA LEU A 476 3.02 11.01 -26.20
C LEU A 476 2.42 9.74 -26.79
N SER A 477 2.00 8.79 -25.95
CA SER A 477 1.29 7.57 -26.37
C SER A 477 -0.03 7.92 -27.05
N ALA A 478 -0.81 8.86 -26.48
CA ALA A 478 -2.03 9.37 -27.11
C ALA A 478 -1.75 9.95 -28.51
N CYS A 479 -0.69 10.77 -28.63
CA CYS A 479 -0.27 11.34 -29.92
C CYS A 479 0.12 10.23 -30.90
N ALA A 480 0.89 9.23 -30.47
CA ALA A 480 1.32 8.09 -31.28
C ALA A 480 0.12 7.28 -31.80
N HIS A 481 -0.84 6.93 -30.95
CA HIS A 481 -2.02 6.16 -31.34
C HIS A 481 -2.89 6.88 -32.39
N CYS A 482 -2.99 8.22 -32.32
CA CYS A 482 -3.79 9.01 -33.25
C CYS A 482 -2.99 9.68 -34.38
N GLY A 483 -1.68 9.42 -34.50
CA GLY A 483 -0.84 9.98 -35.56
C GLY A 483 -0.64 11.51 -35.47
N LEU A 484 -0.72 12.10 -34.27
CA LEU A 484 -0.59 13.55 -34.05
C LEU A 484 0.89 13.98 -33.99
N VAL A 485 1.60 13.91 -35.11
CA VAL A 485 3.07 14.13 -35.19
C VAL A 485 3.49 15.47 -34.60
N THR A 486 2.81 16.55 -34.97
CA THR A 486 3.16 17.92 -34.53
C THR A 486 3.03 18.08 -33.01
N MET A 487 1.99 17.49 -32.41
CA MET A 487 1.77 17.52 -30.97
C MET A 487 2.73 16.61 -30.22
N GLY A 488 3.02 15.41 -30.74
CA GLY A 488 4.01 14.51 -30.14
C GLY A 488 5.40 15.16 -30.07
N LEU A 489 5.86 15.78 -31.16
CA LEU A 489 7.14 16.51 -31.17
C LEU A 489 7.12 17.76 -30.27
N HIS A 490 5.97 18.44 -30.16
CA HIS A 490 5.81 19.57 -29.24
C HIS A 490 5.98 19.13 -27.78
N TYR A 491 5.25 18.10 -27.34
CA TYR A 491 5.32 17.62 -25.96
C TYR A 491 6.66 17.01 -25.61
N PHE A 492 7.33 16.34 -26.54
CA PHE A 492 8.70 15.86 -26.31
C PHE A 492 9.67 17.01 -26.08
N LYS A 493 9.61 18.07 -26.89
CA LYS A 493 10.43 19.27 -26.69
C LYS A 493 10.08 20.00 -25.39
N LEU A 494 8.80 20.03 -25.01
CA LEU A 494 8.35 20.61 -23.75
C LEU A 494 8.96 19.85 -22.56
N MET A 495 8.92 18.52 -22.59
CA MET A 495 9.51 17.62 -21.60
C MET A 495 11.01 17.88 -21.41
N THR A 496 11.78 17.93 -22.51
CA THR A 496 13.24 18.06 -22.44
C THR A 496 13.69 19.49 -22.17
N ASN A 497 13.12 20.48 -22.86
CA ASN A 497 13.68 21.83 -22.87
C ASN A 497 13.13 22.72 -21.75
N VAL A 498 11.86 22.52 -21.37
CA VAL A 498 11.20 23.36 -20.36
C VAL A 498 11.22 22.66 -19.00
N TYR A 499 10.76 21.42 -18.94
CA TYR A 499 10.70 20.66 -17.67
C TYR A 499 12.01 19.95 -17.31
N GLN A 500 13.00 19.92 -18.22
CA GLN A 500 14.31 19.30 -18.00
C GLN A 500 14.19 17.83 -17.54
N ILE A 501 13.16 17.13 -18.02
CA ILE A 501 12.93 15.72 -17.73
C ILE A 501 13.69 14.90 -18.77
N VAL A 502 14.61 14.05 -18.29
CA VAL A 502 15.37 13.13 -19.14
C VAL A 502 14.42 12.06 -19.70
N PRO A 503 14.31 11.90 -21.03
CA PRO A 503 13.47 10.88 -21.63
C PRO A 503 14.04 9.47 -21.45
N ASP A 504 13.18 8.54 -21.07
CA ASP A 504 13.47 7.10 -21.02
C ASP A 504 13.17 6.41 -22.36
N SER A 505 13.60 5.16 -22.53
CA SER A 505 13.41 4.32 -23.74
C SER A 505 11.97 4.32 -24.27
N GLU A 506 10.98 4.30 -23.38
CA GLU A 506 9.56 4.29 -23.73
C GLU A 506 9.09 5.58 -24.44
N HIS A 507 9.66 6.73 -24.07
CA HIS A 507 9.34 8.02 -24.71
C HIS A 507 9.85 8.05 -26.15
N TYR A 508 11.07 7.57 -26.37
CA TYR A 508 11.63 7.38 -27.70
C TYR A 508 10.82 6.36 -28.51
N THR A 509 10.40 5.27 -27.89
CA THR A 509 9.52 4.27 -28.52
C THR A 509 8.24 4.90 -29.04
N CYS A 510 7.57 5.75 -28.25
CA CYS A 510 6.38 6.47 -28.69
C CYS A 510 6.65 7.38 -29.90
N LEU A 511 7.79 8.09 -29.93
CA LEU A 511 8.14 8.96 -31.05
C LEU A 511 8.52 8.19 -32.32
N VAL A 512 9.34 7.15 -32.19
CA VAL A 512 9.74 6.28 -33.30
C VAL A 512 8.51 5.63 -33.93
N ASP A 513 7.57 5.17 -33.10
CA ASP A 513 6.31 4.58 -33.53
C ASP A 513 5.37 5.61 -34.18
N LEU A 514 5.26 6.82 -33.59
CA LEU A 514 4.48 7.93 -34.15
C LEU A 514 4.98 8.36 -35.54
N LEU A 515 6.28 8.66 -35.66
CA LEU A 515 6.90 9.09 -36.92
C LEU A 515 6.88 7.96 -37.96
N GLY A 516 7.19 6.74 -37.51
CA GLY A 516 7.24 5.56 -38.35
C GLY A 516 5.87 5.20 -38.93
N ARG A 517 4.80 5.20 -38.12
CA ARG A 517 3.44 4.94 -38.61
C ARG A 517 2.96 6.02 -39.57
N TYR A 518 3.31 7.29 -39.33
CA TYR A 518 2.97 8.40 -40.23
C TYR A 518 3.72 8.35 -41.58
N GLY A 519 4.90 7.72 -41.62
CA GLY A 519 5.70 7.53 -42.84
C GLY A 519 6.99 8.35 -42.90
N LEU A 520 7.34 9.06 -41.82
CA LEU A 520 8.61 9.79 -41.68
C LEU A 520 9.70 8.82 -41.21
N ILE A 521 9.99 7.80 -42.03
CA ILE A 521 10.85 6.67 -41.67
C ILE A 521 12.29 7.11 -41.37
N ASP A 522 12.83 8.07 -42.13
CA ASP A 522 14.19 8.55 -41.91
C ASP A 522 14.31 9.33 -40.59
N GLU A 523 13.32 10.18 -40.27
CA GLU A 523 13.25 10.88 -38.98
C GLU A 523 13.05 9.90 -37.82
N ALA A 524 12.24 8.85 -38.00
CA ALA A 524 12.08 7.79 -37.01
C ALA A 524 13.39 7.04 -36.77
N PHE A 525 14.20 6.81 -37.82
CA PHE A 525 15.52 6.20 -37.69
C PHE A 525 16.54 7.12 -37.00
N GLU A 526 16.48 8.42 -37.27
CA GLU A 526 17.29 9.43 -36.58
C GLU A 526 16.97 9.46 -35.08
N PHE A 527 15.69 9.41 -34.69
CA PHE A 527 15.30 9.29 -33.29
C PHE A 527 15.78 7.99 -32.65
N LEU A 528 15.67 6.85 -33.36
CA LEU A 528 16.16 5.56 -32.88
C LEU A 528 17.69 5.55 -32.66
N THR A 529 18.44 6.26 -33.50
CA THR A 529 19.92 6.29 -33.43
C THR A 529 20.47 7.38 -32.51
N SER A 530 19.70 8.43 -32.23
CA SER A 530 20.07 9.50 -31.29
C SER A 530 19.75 9.20 -29.82
N MET A 531 19.18 8.01 -29.52
CA MET A 531 18.90 7.59 -28.15
C MET A 531 20.19 7.56 -27.30
N PRO A 532 20.20 8.17 -26.11
CA PRO A 532 21.37 8.14 -25.21
C PRO A 532 21.54 6.79 -24.51
N MET A 533 20.52 5.93 -24.56
CA MET A 533 20.55 4.55 -24.09
C MET A 533 20.41 3.56 -25.26
N GLU A 534 20.75 2.30 -25.01
CA GLU A 534 20.58 1.25 -25.99
C GLU A 534 19.08 0.99 -26.24
N ALA A 535 18.67 0.92 -27.51
CA ALA A 535 17.27 0.70 -27.87
C ALA A 535 16.75 -0.65 -27.36
N GLU A 536 15.62 -0.63 -26.67
CA GLU A 536 14.97 -1.83 -26.17
C GLU A 536 14.27 -2.61 -27.30
N PRO A 537 13.98 -3.91 -27.09
CA PRO A 537 13.29 -4.72 -28.08
C PRO A 537 11.98 -4.13 -28.60
N ASN A 538 11.22 -3.45 -27.73
CA ASN A 538 9.96 -2.79 -28.09
C ASN A 538 10.16 -1.65 -29.08
N THR A 539 11.18 -0.81 -28.88
CA THR A 539 11.54 0.29 -29.79
C THR A 539 11.94 -0.22 -31.16
N LEU A 540 12.80 -1.24 -31.20
CA LEU A 540 13.24 -1.90 -32.43
C LEU A 540 12.06 -2.56 -33.15
N GLY A 541 11.18 -3.24 -32.41
CA GLY A 541 9.97 -3.86 -32.93
C GLY A 541 9.01 -2.84 -33.57
N ALA A 542 8.76 -1.72 -32.90
CA ALA A 542 7.91 -0.63 -33.42
C ALA A 542 8.48 -0.04 -34.72
N PHE A 543 9.80 0.18 -34.78
CA PHE A 543 10.46 0.66 -35.99
C PHE A 543 10.43 -0.34 -37.14
N ILE A 544 10.66 -1.63 -36.88
CA ILE A 544 10.55 -2.70 -37.89
C ILE A 544 9.12 -2.79 -38.42
N GLY A 545 8.12 -2.68 -37.55
CA GLY A 545 6.70 -2.64 -37.92
C GLY A 545 6.39 -1.46 -38.85
N SER A 546 6.93 -0.29 -38.55
CA SER A 546 6.81 0.90 -39.40
C SER A 546 7.52 0.73 -40.75
N CYS A 547 8.73 0.16 -40.77
CA CYS A 547 9.45 -0.12 -42.01
C CYS A 547 8.70 -1.13 -42.90
N LYS A 548 8.02 -2.11 -42.30
CA LYS A 548 7.13 -3.03 -43.03
C LYS A 548 5.96 -2.28 -43.68
N LEU A 549 5.32 -1.37 -42.96
CA LEU A 549 4.19 -0.58 -43.45
C LEU A 549 4.59 0.27 -44.67
N HIS A 550 5.79 0.84 -44.64
CA HIS A 550 6.30 1.75 -45.68
C HIS A 550 7.33 1.11 -46.63
N ALA A 551 7.38 -0.22 -46.69
CA ALA A 551 8.22 -1.00 -47.62
C ALA A 551 9.74 -0.70 -47.59
N ASN A 552 10.29 -0.27 -46.44
CA ASN A 552 11.72 0.04 -46.29
C ASN A 552 12.50 -1.17 -45.70
N ILE A 553 12.92 -2.08 -46.57
CA ILE A 553 13.60 -3.34 -46.19
C ILE A 553 14.98 -3.08 -45.57
N GLY A 554 15.70 -2.07 -46.08
CA GLY A 554 17.09 -1.80 -45.67
C GLY A 554 17.18 -1.43 -44.19
N LEU A 555 16.36 -0.47 -43.75
CA LEU A 555 16.30 -0.04 -42.35
C LEU A 555 15.66 -1.12 -41.46
N ALA A 556 14.65 -1.85 -41.96
CA ALA A 556 14.08 -2.99 -41.25
C ALA A 556 15.14 -4.06 -40.91
N LYS A 557 16.01 -4.38 -41.87
CA LYS A 557 17.11 -5.34 -41.67
C LYS A 557 18.08 -4.88 -40.59
N CYS A 558 18.52 -3.62 -40.63
CA CYS A 558 19.45 -3.05 -39.65
C CYS A 558 18.89 -3.14 -38.22
N ALA A 559 17.61 -2.80 -38.03
CA ALA A 559 16.95 -2.90 -36.74
C ALA A 559 16.74 -4.36 -36.30
N ALA A 560 16.38 -5.26 -37.24
CA ALA A 560 16.18 -6.68 -36.96
C ALA A 560 17.46 -7.39 -36.52
N GLU A 561 18.62 -7.05 -37.09
CA GLU A 561 19.91 -7.62 -36.67
C GLU A 561 20.22 -7.30 -35.19
N LYS A 562 19.94 -6.07 -34.74
CA LYS A 562 20.05 -5.69 -33.32
C LYS A 562 19.02 -6.43 -32.45
N LEU A 563 17.79 -6.54 -32.92
CA LEU A 563 16.71 -7.23 -32.20
C LEU A 563 17.00 -8.72 -31.99
N PHE A 564 17.59 -9.40 -32.99
CA PHE A 564 17.96 -10.82 -32.90
C PHE A 564 19.08 -11.09 -31.90
N ILE A 565 19.99 -10.14 -31.71
CA ILE A 565 21.04 -10.23 -30.68
C ILE A 565 20.42 -10.09 -29.28
N LYS A 566 19.45 -9.17 -29.12
CA LYS A 566 18.78 -8.92 -27.83
C LYS A 566 17.81 -10.01 -27.42
N GLU A 567 17.02 -10.52 -28.35
CA GLU A 567 16.00 -11.54 -28.09
C GLU A 567 16.22 -12.77 -29.00
N PRO A 568 17.30 -13.52 -28.77
CA PRO A 568 17.66 -14.63 -29.64
C PRO A 568 16.62 -15.75 -29.63
N GLU A 569 15.85 -15.89 -28.54
CA GLU A 569 14.88 -16.98 -28.36
C GLU A 569 13.45 -16.61 -28.80
N LYS A 570 13.15 -15.32 -29.03
CA LYS A 570 11.80 -14.91 -29.45
C LYS A 570 11.59 -15.12 -30.95
N ILE A 571 11.07 -16.29 -31.30
CA ILE A 571 10.77 -16.71 -32.69
C ILE A 571 9.88 -15.70 -33.44
N VAL A 572 9.00 -14.97 -32.73
CA VAL A 572 8.10 -13.99 -33.34
C VAL A 572 8.86 -12.89 -34.10
N ASN A 573 10.03 -12.47 -33.59
CA ASN A 573 10.84 -11.41 -34.21
C ASN A 573 11.38 -11.88 -35.57
N TYR A 574 11.85 -13.12 -35.65
CA TYR A 574 12.31 -13.75 -36.88
C TYR A 574 11.15 -13.96 -37.87
N ALA A 575 9.97 -14.34 -37.37
CA ALA A 575 8.78 -14.51 -38.20
C ALA A 575 8.33 -13.18 -38.84
N VAL A 576 8.39 -12.07 -38.09
CA VAL A 576 8.10 -10.72 -38.61
C VAL A 576 9.04 -10.39 -39.76
N MET A 577 10.35 -10.59 -39.59
CA MET A 577 11.33 -10.31 -40.64
C MET A 577 11.19 -11.26 -41.85
N SER A 578 10.93 -12.55 -41.62
CA SER A 578 10.65 -13.52 -42.68
C SER A 578 9.44 -13.11 -43.52
N ASN A 579 8.39 -12.59 -42.89
CA ASN A 579 7.22 -12.07 -43.58
C ASN A 579 7.52 -10.79 -44.39
N ILE A 580 8.37 -9.90 -43.87
CA ILE A 580 8.84 -8.70 -44.60
C ILE A 580 9.61 -9.10 -45.86
N TYR A 581 10.54 -10.06 -45.76
CA TYR A 581 11.27 -10.54 -46.94
C TYR A 581 10.36 -11.23 -47.95
N ALA A 582 9.40 -12.04 -47.47
CA ALA A 582 8.43 -12.72 -48.34
C ALA A 582 7.54 -11.73 -49.10
N SER A 583 7.06 -10.65 -48.45
CA SER A 583 6.21 -9.65 -49.11
C SER A 583 6.93 -8.89 -50.23
N HIS A 584 8.26 -8.85 -50.18
CA HIS A 584 9.11 -8.22 -51.20
C HIS A 584 9.79 -9.22 -52.15
N LYS A 585 9.44 -10.52 -52.08
CA LYS A 585 9.98 -11.61 -52.92
C LYS A 585 11.48 -11.89 -52.72
N HIS A 586 12.05 -11.54 -51.58
CA HIS A 586 13.43 -11.86 -51.18
C HIS A 586 13.52 -13.30 -50.62
N TRP A 587 13.28 -14.31 -51.46
CA TRP A 587 13.16 -15.70 -51.01
C TRP A 587 14.43 -16.28 -50.39
N HIS A 588 15.61 -15.83 -50.83
CA HIS A 588 16.89 -16.23 -50.23
C HIS A 588 17.01 -15.75 -48.77
N ASP A 589 16.59 -14.51 -48.48
CA ASP A 589 16.63 -13.97 -47.12
C ASP A 589 15.56 -14.64 -46.23
N VAL A 590 14.40 -14.98 -46.80
CA VAL A 590 13.36 -15.79 -46.12
C VAL A 590 13.92 -17.14 -45.67
N GLU A 591 14.63 -17.85 -46.55
CA GLU A 591 15.25 -19.13 -46.24
C GLU A 591 16.30 -19.00 -45.13
N LYS A 592 17.15 -17.96 -45.21
CA LYS A 592 18.16 -17.67 -44.19
C LYS A 592 17.54 -17.44 -42.81
N VAL A 593 16.52 -16.59 -42.71
CA VAL A 593 15.82 -16.32 -41.44
C VAL A 593 15.08 -17.56 -40.93
N ARG A 594 14.45 -18.34 -41.82
CA ARG A 594 13.76 -19.59 -41.42
C ARG A 594 14.71 -20.68 -40.96
N LYS A 595 15.93 -20.74 -41.49
CA LYS A 595 16.99 -21.63 -41.00
C LYS A 595 17.38 -21.26 -39.57
N MET A 596 17.54 -19.97 -39.27
CA MET A 596 17.80 -19.48 -37.90
C MET A 596 16.65 -19.81 -36.92
N ILE A 597 15.41 -19.95 -37.40
CA ILE A 597 14.25 -20.40 -36.60
C ILE A 597 14.28 -21.94 -36.40
N GLY A 598 14.66 -22.69 -37.43
CA GLY A 598 14.70 -24.16 -37.41
C GLY A 598 15.59 -24.73 -36.31
N ASP A 599 16.67 -24.01 -35.98
CA ASP A 599 17.63 -24.38 -34.94
C ASP A 599 17.13 -24.08 -33.50
N LYS A 600 15.95 -23.46 -33.34
CA LYS A 600 15.47 -22.87 -32.06
C LYS A 600 14.05 -23.28 -31.65
N ARG A 601 13.52 -24.40 -32.15
CA ARG A 601 12.10 -24.77 -31.93
C ARG A 601 11.79 -25.12 -30.46
N GLU A 602 11.18 -24.19 -29.74
CA GLU A 602 10.10 -24.49 -28.79
C GLU A 602 8.73 -24.37 -29.49
N ALA A 603 7.74 -25.12 -29.01
CA ALA A 603 6.43 -25.21 -29.62
C ALA A 603 5.74 -23.83 -29.70
N LYS A 604 5.28 -23.47 -30.90
CA LYS A 604 4.49 -22.25 -31.12
C LYS A 604 3.26 -22.26 -30.20
N VAL A 605 3.21 -21.36 -29.21
CA VAL A 605 2.02 -21.19 -28.36
C VAL A 605 0.91 -20.58 -29.22
N PRO A 606 -0.23 -21.25 -29.39
CA PRO A 606 -1.36 -20.69 -30.13
C PRO A 606 -1.95 -19.49 -29.36
N GLY A 607 -2.27 -18.40 -30.07
CA GLY A 607 -2.98 -17.28 -29.45
C GLY A 607 -4.36 -17.72 -29.00
N PHE A 608 -4.86 -17.22 -27.87
CA PHE A 608 -6.18 -17.56 -27.36
C PHE A 608 -6.90 -16.31 -26.84
N SER A 609 -8.23 -16.31 -26.88
CA SER A 609 -9.09 -15.35 -26.20
C SER A 609 -9.99 -16.08 -25.21
N TRP A 610 -10.66 -15.38 -24.31
CA TRP A 610 -11.62 -16.00 -23.39
C TRP A 610 -12.79 -15.07 -23.12
N ILE A 611 -13.92 -15.65 -22.73
CA ILE A 611 -15.12 -14.95 -22.29
C ILE A 611 -15.67 -15.61 -21.03
N GLU A 612 -16.18 -14.82 -20.10
CA GLU A 612 -16.86 -15.33 -18.92
C GLU A 612 -18.38 -15.25 -19.11
N ILE A 613 -19.06 -16.38 -18.96
CA ILE A 613 -20.52 -16.48 -19.04
C ILE A 613 -21.00 -17.24 -17.80
N ALA A 614 -21.81 -16.58 -16.96
CA ALA A 614 -22.40 -17.16 -15.75
C ALA A 614 -21.34 -17.78 -14.79
N ASN A 615 -20.26 -17.05 -14.51
CA ASN A 615 -19.12 -17.47 -13.67
C ASN A 615 -18.27 -18.64 -14.22
N GLU A 616 -18.44 -19.01 -15.49
CA GLU A 616 -17.55 -19.96 -16.16
C GLU A 616 -16.75 -19.25 -17.25
N VAL A 617 -15.42 -19.46 -17.23
CA VAL A 617 -14.50 -18.94 -18.24
C VAL A 617 -14.41 -19.92 -19.41
N TYR A 618 -14.78 -19.44 -20.59
CA TYR A 618 -14.72 -20.17 -21.85
C TYR A 618 -13.55 -19.64 -22.68
N SER A 619 -12.55 -20.48 -22.94
CA SER A 619 -11.38 -20.12 -23.74
C SER A 619 -11.50 -20.55 -25.20
N PHE A 620 -11.02 -19.71 -26.11
CA PHE A 620 -10.99 -19.91 -27.55
C PHE A 620 -9.55 -19.88 -28.02
N VAL A 621 -9.02 -21.04 -28.38
CA VAL A 621 -7.64 -21.16 -28.85
C VAL A 621 -7.61 -21.06 -30.38
N SER A 622 -6.71 -20.23 -30.91
CA SER A 622 -6.52 -20.03 -32.34
C SER A 622 -6.15 -21.34 -33.02
N SER A 623 -6.85 -21.65 -34.11
CA SER A 623 -6.74 -22.92 -34.87
C SER A 623 -7.28 -24.15 -34.15
N ASP A 624 -7.85 -24.01 -32.95
CA ASP A 624 -8.56 -25.08 -32.27
C ASP A 624 -10.04 -25.03 -32.61
N LYS A 625 -10.53 -26.09 -33.23
CA LYS A 625 -11.94 -26.21 -33.64
C LYS A 625 -12.76 -27.07 -32.68
N ASN A 626 -12.12 -27.79 -31.76
CA ASN A 626 -12.72 -28.94 -31.08
C ASN A 626 -12.58 -28.92 -29.55
N SER A 627 -11.76 -28.06 -28.94
CA SER A 627 -11.62 -28.02 -27.47
C SER A 627 -12.79 -27.35 -26.75
N HIS A 628 -13.48 -26.42 -27.40
CA HIS A 628 -14.57 -25.70 -26.75
C HIS A 628 -15.84 -26.58 -26.67
N PRO A 629 -16.46 -26.76 -25.48
CA PRO A 629 -17.60 -27.67 -25.29
C PRO A 629 -18.79 -27.40 -26.23
N LYS A 630 -18.97 -26.14 -26.64
CA LYS A 630 -20.04 -25.68 -27.55
C LYS A 630 -19.55 -25.31 -28.95
N ALA A 631 -18.36 -25.77 -29.37
CA ALA A 631 -17.76 -25.37 -30.65
C ALA A 631 -18.69 -25.62 -31.86
N LEU A 632 -19.38 -26.76 -31.88
CA LEU A 632 -20.30 -27.12 -32.97
C LEU A 632 -21.46 -26.13 -33.12
N GLU A 633 -22.10 -25.76 -32.01
CA GLU A 633 -23.20 -24.79 -32.00
C GLU A 633 -22.74 -23.40 -32.42
N MET A 634 -21.57 -22.97 -31.93
CA MET A 634 -20.97 -21.69 -32.28
C MET A 634 -20.67 -21.60 -33.77
N TYR A 635 -20.02 -22.61 -34.37
CA TYR A 635 -19.73 -22.62 -35.80
C TYR A 635 -20.97 -22.74 -36.68
N ALA A 636 -22.01 -23.45 -36.22
CA ALA A 636 -23.31 -23.50 -36.90
C ALA A 636 -23.97 -22.10 -36.90
N THR A 637 -23.98 -21.44 -35.75
CA THR A 637 -24.52 -20.07 -35.61
C THR A 637 -23.73 -19.07 -36.45
N LEU A 638 -22.40 -19.15 -36.43
CA LEU A 638 -21.53 -18.30 -37.23
C LEU A 638 -21.80 -18.48 -38.74
N LYS A 639 -22.01 -19.72 -39.19
CA LYS A 639 -22.41 -20.03 -40.57
C LYS A 639 -23.76 -19.43 -40.93
N MET A 640 -24.74 -19.48 -40.04
CA MET A 640 -26.05 -18.85 -40.27
C MET A 640 -25.91 -17.33 -40.41
N LEU A 641 -25.19 -16.68 -39.48
CA LEU A 641 -24.95 -15.24 -39.52
C LEU A 641 -24.19 -14.82 -40.78
N LEU A 642 -23.13 -15.54 -41.16
CA LEU A 642 -22.38 -15.30 -42.39
C LEU A 642 -23.23 -15.45 -43.65
N ARG A 643 -24.22 -16.35 -43.63
CA ARG A 643 -25.15 -16.53 -44.75
C ARG A 643 -26.10 -15.34 -44.84
N SER A 644 -26.69 -14.91 -43.72
CA SER A 644 -27.55 -13.72 -43.68
C SER A 644 -26.81 -12.45 -44.10
N MET A 645 -25.57 -12.25 -43.65
CA MET A 645 -24.74 -11.10 -44.05
C MET A 645 -24.40 -11.10 -45.54
N LYS A 646 -24.27 -12.28 -46.18
CA LYS A 646 -24.06 -12.38 -47.63
C LYS A 646 -25.34 -12.14 -48.43
N GLU A 647 -26.49 -12.52 -47.87
CA GLU A 647 -27.80 -12.31 -48.48
C GLU A 647 -28.24 -10.83 -48.40
N GLU A 648 -27.72 -10.03 -47.46
CA GLU A 648 -27.92 -8.57 -47.39
C GLU A 648 -26.92 -7.74 -48.25
N MET A 649 -25.85 -8.36 -48.77
CA MET A 649 -24.87 -7.69 -49.64
C MET A 649 -25.07 -7.97 -51.14
N LEU A 650 -26.17 -8.65 -51.50
CA LEU A 650 -26.69 -8.83 -52.86
C LEU A 650 -28.00 -8.06 -53.01
#